data_AF-A0AAV5CN56-F1
#
_entry.id   AF-A0AAV5CN56-F1
#
_cell.length_a   1.000
_cell.length_b   1.000
_cell.length_c   1.000
_cell.angle_alpha   90.00
_cell.angle_beta   90.00
_cell.angle_gamma   90.00
#
_symmetry.space_group_name_H-M   'P 1'
#
loop_
_entity.id
_entity.type
_entity.pdbx_description
1 polymer ?
#
loop_
_entity_poly.entity_id
_entity_poly.type
_entity_poly.pdbx_seq_one_letter_code
_entity_poly.pdbx_strand_id
1 'polypeptide(L)'
;MLRRLLPFRRRFFSTSAPSNATPTLYSSGANPFSLLSWGRGASGQLGGGKEERRLYPSPVAHLLLPESEPRLAPTPGRLSAAAEASGVEVGISCGLFHSALFVDGGAWVWGKGDGGRLGLGDESSAFVPRANPNLQDLRLLALGGIHSAALTTSGDVFTWGYGGFGALGHYVYHRELLPKRVNGPWKGKITHIATSGAHTAAVTDSGELYTWGRDEGDGRLGLGSGGGPGEAGSLSVPSKVNALPVPVAAVACGGFFTMALTSDGQLWSWGDEGEVFSWGHGGHGQLGHPTLQNHRVPLVIKALSEERIVYVACGGSTSAAISGTIMAERELIGKDKLVLRGLQFHGFHGVKQEEKTLGQKFVVDVDAWMDLSIAGETDNISDTVSYTDIFRIVKDVVEGPSQNLLESVAHRIASATLLKFPQISAVRVEVGKPHVAVQGTVDYLGVEILRTGAFRKALSSRGTAMPPSPVNGGAAGPSNRPQYHPFTQQQLPACKPILTPQMVVPVLLFVGLIFIPIGLACIAASNKVVEVVYQYETLCVPERMLDNKVAYIQDPSIDKTCTIFLKIPKDMKMPIYIYYQLDKFYQNHRRAVVMHSWNPKKVNDTRSCKPEATVHGNPIVPCGLVAWSLFNDTYSFARGSETLMVNKQGISWRSEREHIFGKHVYPRNFQNGTLIGGSRLDANKPLNKQEDLMVWMRTAALPTFRKLYGRIEMDLHADELITVTTQNNYNSYSYGGKKTLVLSTAGVLGGKNNFLGRAYVMVGMACLLLGLFLTLLCIVFPMKEEHLALRYPTSRLPRR
;
A
#
# COMPACT_ATOMS: atom_id res chain seq x y z
N MET A 1 -2.75 -25.77 57.10
CA MET A 1 -1.45 -25.10 56.91
C MET A 1 -1.51 -24.28 55.62
N LEU A 2 -1.21 -22.97 55.73
CA LEU A 2 -0.97 -21.91 54.71
C LEU A 2 -1.88 -21.84 53.47
N ARG A 3 -2.85 -20.92 53.33
CA ARG A 3 -2.78 -19.43 53.16
C ARG A 3 -1.75 -18.95 52.12
N ARG A 4 -2.24 -18.42 50.98
CA ARG A 4 -2.04 -17.00 50.61
C ARG A 4 -3.09 -16.54 49.56
N LEU A 5 -3.83 -15.51 49.96
CA LEU A 5 -4.76 -14.70 49.19
C LEU A 5 -3.99 -13.70 48.32
N LEU A 6 -4.51 -13.38 47.13
CA LEU A 6 -4.35 -12.08 46.47
C LEU A 6 -5.72 -11.64 45.90
N PRO A 7 -6.05 -10.33 45.90
CA PRO A 7 -7.42 -9.86 45.78
C PRO A 7 -7.82 -9.59 44.33
N PHE A 8 -8.94 -10.17 43.90
CA PHE A 8 -9.64 -9.75 42.68
C PHE A 8 -10.25 -8.35 42.90
N ARG A 9 -9.64 -7.31 42.33
CA ARG A 9 -10.32 -6.02 42.11
C ARG A 9 -11.32 -6.20 40.96
N ARG A 10 -12.59 -6.47 41.29
CA ARG A 10 -13.70 -6.31 40.34
C ARG A 10 -13.81 -4.82 39.99
N ARG A 11 -13.39 -4.44 38.78
CA ARG A 11 -13.84 -3.17 38.15
C ARG A 11 -15.25 -3.40 37.61
N PHE A 12 -16.22 -2.70 38.18
CA PHE A 12 -17.59 -2.68 37.68
C PHE A 12 -17.60 -2.02 36.30
N PHE A 13 -18.04 -2.74 35.27
CA PHE A 13 -18.36 -2.17 33.97
C PHE A 13 -19.86 -1.86 33.94
N SER A 14 -20.20 -0.57 33.94
CA SER A 14 -21.57 -0.12 33.71
C SER A 14 -21.83 -0.06 32.21
N THR A 15 -22.66 -0.98 31.71
CA THR A 15 -23.28 -0.86 30.39
C THR A 15 -24.63 -0.15 30.52
N SER A 16 -24.84 0.84 29.65
CA SER A 16 -26.07 1.63 29.40
C SER A 16 -26.33 2.89 30.26
N ALA A 17 -26.14 4.06 29.64
CA ALA A 17 -27.01 5.23 29.76
C ALA A 17 -26.74 6.23 28.60
N PRO A 18 -27.76 6.84 28.00
CA PRO A 18 -27.59 7.90 27.02
C PRO A 18 -27.41 9.23 27.75
N SER A 19 -26.22 9.81 27.72
CA SER A 19 -26.03 11.22 28.10
C SER A 19 -25.01 11.86 27.16
N ASN A 20 -25.25 13.12 26.79
CA ASN A 20 -24.36 13.95 25.96
C ASN A 20 -22.99 14.24 26.63
N ALA A 21 -22.58 13.48 27.65
CA ALA A 21 -21.33 13.67 28.36
C ALA A 21 -20.23 12.79 27.79
N THR A 22 -19.07 13.39 27.52
CA THR A 22 -17.86 12.71 27.07
C THR A 22 -17.40 11.68 28.12
N PRO A 23 -17.17 10.40 27.74
CA PRO A 23 -16.84 9.35 28.72
C PRO A 23 -15.44 9.51 29.30
N THR A 24 -15.27 9.15 30.57
CA THR A 24 -13.93 8.99 31.20
C THR A 24 -13.46 7.55 31.05
N LEU A 25 -12.35 7.31 30.34
CA LEU A 25 -11.89 5.95 30.00
C LEU A 25 -10.94 5.35 31.03
N TYR A 26 -10.18 6.18 31.72
CA TYR A 26 -9.18 5.77 32.71
C TYR A 26 -9.15 6.78 33.85
N SER A 27 -8.99 6.27 35.08
CA SER A 27 -8.89 7.09 36.29
C SER A 27 -7.90 6.46 37.27
N SER A 28 -6.81 7.17 37.51
CA SER A 28 -5.82 6.87 38.56
C SER A 28 -5.38 8.10 39.35
N GLY A 29 -5.86 9.29 38.99
CA GLY A 29 -5.66 10.54 39.73
C GLY A 29 -6.80 11.53 39.51
N ALA A 30 -6.54 12.82 39.70
CA ALA A 30 -7.53 13.90 39.65
C ALA A 30 -7.36 14.86 38.46
N ASN A 31 -6.22 14.83 37.75
CA ASN A 31 -5.94 15.77 36.66
C ASN A 31 -6.58 15.32 35.34
N PRO A 32 -7.47 16.12 34.73
CA PRO A 32 -8.19 15.73 33.52
C PRO A 32 -7.39 16.01 32.24
N PHE A 33 -7.23 14.98 31.41
CA PHE A 33 -6.72 15.05 30.05
C PHE A 33 -7.85 14.73 29.07
N SER A 34 -7.85 15.36 27.89
CA SER A 34 -8.88 15.14 26.87
C SER A 34 -8.30 14.47 25.63
N LEU A 35 -8.93 13.39 25.18
CA LEU A 35 -8.68 12.80 23.87
C LEU A 35 -9.51 13.54 22.83
N LEU A 36 -8.85 14.18 21.88
CA LEU A 36 -9.48 14.93 20.79
C LEU A 36 -9.37 14.17 19.47
N SER A 37 -10.41 14.20 18.64
CA SER A 37 -10.40 13.61 17.30
C SER A 37 -11.04 14.52 16.25
N TRP A 38 -10.53 14.45 15.02
CA TRP A 38 -11.06 15.18 13.85
C TRP A 38 -10.83 14.39 12.55
N GLY A 39 -11.46 14.81 11.46
CA GLY A 39 -11.33 14.20 10.13
C GLY A 39 -12.59 13.51 9.65
N ARG A 40 -12.43 12.47 8.82
CA ARG A 40 -13.54 11.69 8.24
C ARG A 40 -13.86 10.49 9.14
N GLY A 41 -15.03 10.51 9.76
CA GLY A 41 -15.54 9.46 10.65
C GLY A 41 -16.64 8.58 10.05
N ALA A 42 -16.60 8.32 8.74
CA ALA A 42 -17.62 7.55 8.01
C ALA A 42 -17.69 6.05 8.39
N SER A 43 -16.96 5.63 9.43
CA SER A 43 -16.95 4.26 9.94
C SER A 43 -16.73 4.23 11.46
N GLY A 44 -17.04 5.33 12.15
CA GLY A 44 -16.91 5.44 13.61
C GLY A 44 -15.49 5.65 14.15
N GLN A 45 -14.47 5.75 13.30
CA GLN A 45 -13.06 5.90 13.72
C GLN A 45 -12.75 7.20 14.48
N LEU A 46 -13.67 8.17 14.48
CA LEU A 46 -13.54 9.37 15.32
C LEU A 46 -13.88 9.11 16.78
N GLY A 47 -14.67 8.09 17.12
CA GLY A 47 -14.99 7.75 18.51
C GLY A 47 -16.09 8.60 19.17
N GLY A 48 -16.82 9.39 18.37
CA GLY A 48 -17.86 10.31 18.86
C GLY A 48 -19.27 9.73 19.03
N GLY A 49 -19.45 8.43 18.86
CA GLY A 49 -20.75 7.75 18.96
C GLY A 49 -21.61 7.79 17.70
N LYS A 50 -21.18 8.51 16.66
CA LYS A 50 -21.90 8.65 15.39
C LYS A 50 -20.95 8.79 14.20
N GLU A 51 -21.46 8.53 13.00
CA GLU A 51 -20.73 8.80 11.77
C GLU A 51 -20.81 10.28 11.42
N GLU A 52 -19.67 10.95 11.37
CA GLU A 52 -19.62 12.36 11.02
C GLU A 52 -18.26 12.75 10.44
N ARG A 53 -18.21 13.93 9.81
CA ARG A 53 -16.95 14.59 9.46
C ARG A 53 -16.73 15.74 10.42
N ARG A 54 -15.60 15.76 11.11
CA ARG A 54 -15.21 16.83 12.02
C ARG A 54 -14.09 17.64 11.38
N LEU A 55 -14.33 18.93 11.18
CA LEU A 55 -13.31 19.85 10.68
C LEU A 55 -12.37 20.30 11.80
N TYR A 56 -12.87 20.36 13.04
CA TYR A 56 -12.13 20.84 14.20
C TYR A 56 -11.92 19.73 15.24
N PRO A 57 -10.79 19.71 15.97
CA PRO A 57 -10.57 18.80 17.08
C PRO A 57 -11.70 18.88 18.10
N SER A 58 -12.32 17.75 18.41
CA SER A 58 -13.43 17.66 19.37
C SER A 58 -13.19 16.53 20.38
N PRO A 59 -13.54 16.72 21.66
CA PRO A 59 -13.33 15.71 22.68
C PRO A 59 -14.18 14.46 22.44
N VAL A 60 -13.58 13.28 22.67
CA VAL A 60 -14.26 11.97 22.59
C VAL A 60 -14.08 11.10 23.82
N ALA A 61 -13.10 11.42 24.65
CA ALA A 61 -12.90 10.80 25.94
C ALA A 61 -12.07 11.70 26.87
N HIS A 62 -12.20 11.47 28.17
CA HIS A 62 -11.33 12.04 29.20
C HIS A 62 -10.50 10.95 29.90
N LEU A 63 -9.33 11.34 30.41
CA LEU A 63 -8.47 10.52 31.28
C LEU A 63 -8.22 11.32 32.56
N LEU A 64 -8.33 10.69 33.72
CA LEU A 64 -7.99 11.29 35.00
C LEU A 64 -6.67 10.70 35.49
N LEU A 65 -5.58 11.46 35.34
CA LEU A 65 -4.22 11.01 35.61
C LEU A 65 -3.68 11.61 36.91
N PRO A 66 -2.59 11.05 37.48
CA PRO A 66 -1.89 11.64 38.63
C PRO A 66 -1.32 13.04 38.31
N GLU A 67 -0.84 13.76 39.32
CA GLU A 67 -0.31 15.11 39.14
C GLU A 67 0.95 15.19 38.25
N SER A 68 1.72 14.10 38.18
CA SER A 68 2.88 13.98 37.29
C SER A 68 2.45 14.02 35.81
N GLU A 69 3.21 14.71 34.96
CA GLU A 69 2.97 14.71 33.52
C GLU A 69 2.96 13.28 32.94
N PRO A 70 1.99 12.94 32.07
CA PRO A 70 1.95 11.64 31.43
C PRO A 70 3.07 11.51 30.42
N ARG A 71 3.63 10.30 30.33
CA ARG A 71 4.67 10.00 29.35
C ARG A 71 4.04 9.50 28.07
N LEU A 72 4.62 9.89 26.93
CA LEU A 72 4.19 9.36 25.65
C LEU A 72 4.73 7.95 25.47
N ALA A 73 3.82 7.01 25.24
CA ALA A 73 4.16 5.64 24.91
C ALA A 73 4.98 5.57 23.60
N PRO A 74 5.82 4.55 23.44
CA PRO A 74 6.53 4.30 22.20
C PRO A 74 5.60 4.34 20.97
N THR A 75 6.05 5.01 19.92
CA THR A 75 5.31 5.14 18.66
C THR A 75 6.10 4.48 17.54
N PRO A 76 5.47 3.72 16.62
CA PRO A 76 6.16 3.14 15.47
C PRO A 76 7.00 4.18 14.72
N GLY A 77 8.23 3.82 14.37
CA GLY A 77 9.17 4.69 13.64
C GLY A 77 9.96 5.69 14.48
N ARG A 78 9.70 5.81 15.79
CA ARG A 78 10.44 6.72 16.70
C ARG A 78 11.50 5.97 17.50
N LEU A 79 12.70 6.54 17.60
CA LEU A 79 13.74 6.03 18.50
C LEU A 79 13.27 6.13 19.96
N SER A 80 13.48 5.08 20.74
CA SER A 80 13.13 5.08 22.17
C SER A 80 14.10 5.96 22.93
N ALA A 81 13.59 6.87 23.77
CA ALA A 81 14.43 7.54 24.77
C ALA A 81 14.77 6.57 25.92
N ALA A 82 15.93 6.74 26.55
CA ALA A 82 16.28 6.02 27.77
C ALA A 82 15.30 6.42 28.89
N ALA A 83 14.65 5.45 29.52
CA ALA A 83 13.55 5.68 30.45
C ALA A 83 14.04 5.93 31.88
N GLU A 84 13.70 7.09 32.45
CA GLU A 84 13.49 7.22 33.90
C GLU A 84 12.12 6.61 34.26
N ALA A 85 11.92 6.11 35.48
CA ALA A 85 10.91 5.10 35.78
C ALA A 85 9.55 5.60 36.35
N SER A 86 9.29 6.91 36.46
CA SER A 86 8.05 7.43 37.07
C SER A 86 7.04 8.02 36.07
N GLY A 87 5.75 7.66 36.21
CA GLY A 87 4.63 8.28 35.49
C GLY A 87 3.77 7.32 34.64
N VAL A 88 2.50 7.68 34.41
CA VAL A 88 1.54 6.91 33.58
C VAL A 88 1.87 7.09 32.10
N GLU A 89 2.01 6.00 31.35
CA GLU A 89 2.24 6.05 29.90
C GLU A 89 0.92 6.12 29.12
N VAL A 90 0.85 7.02 28.13
CA VAL A 90 -0.31 7.26 27.27
C VAL A 90 0.14 7.30 25.80
N GLY A 91 -0.61 6.68 24.90
CA GLY A 91 -0.29 6.64 23.48
C GLY A 91 -1.53 6.58 22.61
N ILE A 92 -1.42 7.03 21.36
CA ILE A 92 -2.49 6.96 20.38
C ILE A 92 -1.99 6.25 19.12
N SER A 93 -2.87 5.51 18.47
CA SER A 93 -2.59 4.83 17.20
C SER A 93 -3.79 4.96 16.28
N CYS A 94 -3.54 5.23 15.00
CA CYS A 94 -4.59 5.47 14.02
C CYS A 94 -4.35 4.59 12.79
N GLY A 95 -5.32 3.73 12.49
CA GLY A 95 -5.40 3.00 11.24
C GLY A 95 -6.30 3.69 10.22
N LEU A 96 -6.56 3.04 9.09
CA LEU A 96 -7.38 3.63 8.02
C LEU A 96 -8.86 3.79 8.40
N PHE A 97 -9.38 2.85 9.19
CA PHE A 97 -10.80 2.76 9.55
C PHE A 97 -11.05 2.53 11.05
N HIS A 98 -10.01 2.59 11.88
CA HIS A 98 -10.11 2.39 13.33
C HIS A 98 -8.98 3.13 14.05
N SER A 99 -9.19 3.42 15.33
CA SER A 99 -8.28 4.14 16.20
C SER A 99 -8.18 3.44 17.54
N ALA A 100 -7.07 3.68 18.23
CA ALA A 100 -6.82 3.14 19.55
C ALA A 100 -6.14 4.15 20.46
N LEU A 101 -6.44 4.01 21.74
CA LEU A 101 -5.78 4.67 22.85
C LEU A 101 -5.11 3.61 23.72
N PHE A 102 -3.83 3.80 24.00
CA PHE A 102 -3.07 3.07 24.99
C PHE A 102 -2.99 3.91 26.28
N VAL A 103 -3.28 3.29 27.42
CA VAL A 103 -3.07 3.89 28.75
C VAL A 103 -2.61 2.81 29.71
N ASP A 104 -1.41 2.96 30.26
CA ASP A 104 -0.91 2.14 31.39
C ASP A 104 -1.03 0.62 31.17
N GLY A 105 -0.54 0.13 30.03
CA GLY A 105 -0.62 -1.30 29.69
C GLY A 105 -1.96 -1.75 29.09
N GLY A 106 -3.00 -0.92 29.13
CA GLY A 106 -4.33 -1.21 28.59
C GLY A 106 -4.58 -0.60 27.19
N ALA A 107 -5.60 -1.12 26.49
CA ALA A 107 -6.02 -0.62 25.18
C ALA A 107 -7.52 -0.33 25.13
N TRP A 108 -7.86 0.80 24.50
CA TRP A 108 -9.21 1.14 24.06
C TRP A 108 -9.21 1.27 22.55
N VAL A 109 -10.19 0.68 21.89
CA VAL A 109 -10.28 0.58 20.42
C VAL A 109 -11.67 1.01 19.95
N TRP A 110 -11.73 1.67 18.79
CA TRP A 110 -13.00 2.06 18.16
C TRP A 110 -12.84 2.25 16.64
N GLY A 111 -13.95 2.27 15.92
CA GLY A 111 -14.03 2.35 14.47
C GLY A 111 -14.73 1.15 13.86
N LYS A 112 -14.35 0.82 12.63
CA LYS A 112 -14.94 -0.24 11.83
C LYS A 112 -14.54 -1.62 12.35
N GLY A 113 -15.52 -2.53 12.53
CA GLY A 113 -15.28 -3.88 13.06
C GLY A 113 -15.01 -4.97 12.00
N ASP A 114 -15.17 -4.67 10.71
CA ASP A 114 -15.11 -5.65 9.63
C ASP A 114 -13.78 -6.40 9.57
N GLY A 115 -13.85 -7.74 9.50
CA GLY A 115 -12.68 -8.60 9.54
C GLY A 115 -12.03 -8.71 10.91
N GLY A 116 -12.68 -8.23 11.99
CA GLY A 116 -12.21 -8.41 13.36
C GLY A 116 -11.13 -7.43 13.83
N ARG A 117 -10.87 -6.34 13.08
CA ARG A 117 -9.73 -5.41 13.34
C ARG A 117 -9.78 -4.69 14.69
N LEU A 118 -10.91 -4.72 15.41
CA LEU A 118 -10.97 -4.19 16.77
C LEU A 118 -10.47 -5.19 17.82
N GLY A 119 -10.44 -6.49 17.51
CA GLY A 119 -9.93 -7.51 18.44
C GLY A 119 -10.84 -7.74 19.64
N LEU A 120 -12.14 -7.45 19.52
CA LEU A 120 -13.13 -7.56 20.60
C LEU A 120 -13.87 -8.90 20.62
N GLY A 121 -13.55 -9.82 19.71
CA GLY A 121 -14.21 -11.12 19.57
C GLY A 121 -15.39 -11.15 18.60
N ASP A 122 -15.71 -10.01 17.97
CA ASP A 122 -16.80 -9.86 17.01
C ASP A 122 -16.41 -8.88 15.88
N GLU A 123 -17.27 -8.74 14.85
CA GLU A 123 -17.06 -7.86 13.70
C GLU A 123 -17.87 -6.55 13.77
N SER A 124 -18.47 -6.25 14.92
CA SER A 124 -19.31 -5.07 15.11
C SER A 124 -18.45 -3.82 15.17
N SER A 125 -18.83 -2.78 14.44
CA SER A 125 -18.21 -1.46 14.57
C SER A 125 -18.47 -0.88 15.96
N ALA A 126 -17.46 -0.19 16.51
CA ALA A 126 -17.57 0.52 17.77
C ALA A 126 -17.44 2.02 17.51
N PHE A 127 -18.52 2.77 17.74
CA PHE A 127 -18.52 4.23 17.46
C PHE A 127 -17.97 5.06 18.62
N VAL A 128 -17.72 4.44 19.78
CA VAL A 128 -17.09 5.03 20.96
C VAL A 128 -15.93 4.15 21.42
N PRO A 129 -14.91 4.70 22.10
CA PRO A 129 -13.81 3.91 22.65
C PRO A 129 -14.30 2.76 23.54
N ARG A 130 -13.93 1.52 23.20
CA ARG A 130 -14.22 0.31 23.98
C ARG A 130 -12.92 -0.29 24.51
N ALA A 131 -12.87 -0.60 25.80
CA ALA A 131 -11.74 -1.33 26.37
C ALA A 131 -11.61 -2.72 25.70
N ASN A 132 -10.41 -3.11 25.31
CA ASN A 132 -10.11 -4.45 24.84
C ASN A 132 -9.59 -5.30 26.01
N PRO A 133 -10.39 -6.23 26.58
CA PRO A 133 -9.98 -7.01 27.75
C PRO A 133 -8.92 -8.07 27.43
N ASN A 134 -8.67 -8.36 26.15
CA ASN A 134 -7.77 -9.41 25.69
C ASN A 134 -6.32 -8.94 25.56
N LEU A 135 -6.04 -7.67 25.87
CA LEU A 135 -4.70 -7.08 25.84
C LEU A 135 -4.37 -6.51 27.22
N GLN A 136 -3.22 -6.93 27.76
CA GLN A 136 -2.67 -6.45 29.03
C GLN A 136 -1.16 -6.28 28.88
N ASP A 137 -0.56 -5.52 29.80
CA ASP A 137 0.88 -5.26 29.85
C ASP A 137 1.45 -4.77 28.52
N LEU A 138 0.66 -3.99 27.78
CA LEU A 138 1.07 -3.42 26.51
C LEU A 138 2.19 -2.40 26.68
N ARG A 139 3.04 -2.32 25.65
CA ARG A 139 4.07 -1.29 25.47
C ARG A 139 3.84 -0.46 24.23
N LEU A 140 3.32 -1.05 23.14
CA LEU A 140 3.08 -0.34 21.89
C LEU A 140 1.87 -0.90 21.14
N LEU A 141 1.11 -0.03 20.48
CA LEU A 141 0.01 -0.36 19.57
C LEU A 141 0.28 0.20 18.17
N ALA A 142 0.15 -0.65 17.15
CA ALA A 142 0.27 -0.28 15.75
C ALA A 142 -0.99 -0.69 15.00
N LEU A 143 -1.74 0.28 14.47
CA LEU A 143 -2.96 0.03 13.71
C LEU A 143 -2.72 0.20 12.21
N GLY A 144 -3.19 -0.76 11.41
CA GLY A 144 -3.05 -0.76 9.95
C GLY A 144 -4.34 -0.42 9.20
N GLY A 145 -4.39 -0.83 7.93
CA GLY A 145 -5.57 -0.65 7.09
C GLY A 145 -6.67 -1.68 7.37
N ILE A 146 -6.27 -2.94 7.54
CA ILE A 146 -7.16 -4.11 7.61
C ILE A 146 -6.95 -4.97 8.86
N HIS A 147 -5.85 -4.75 9.57
CA HIS A 147 -5.43 -5.50 10.75
C HIS A 147 -4.68 -4.59 11.73
N SER A 148 -4.40 -5.12 12.91
CA SER A 148 -3.76 -4.40 14.01
C SER A 148 -2.67 -5.28 14.64
N ALA A 149 -1.72 -4.64 15.30
CA ALA A 149 -0.65 -5.29 16.03
C ALA A 149 -0.42 -4.62 17.39
N ALA A 150 -0.01 -5.41 18.38
CA ALA A 150 0.34 -4.96 19.72
C ALA A 150 1.65 -5.62 20.17
N LEU A 151 2.43 -4.87 20.94
CA LEU A 151 3.65 -5.32 21.59
C LEU A 151 3.47 -5.17 23.10
N THR A 152 3.80 -6.22 23.85
CA THR A 152 3.79 -6.23 25.31
C THR A 152 5.16 -5.84 25.89
N THR A 153 5.21 -5.52 27.18
CA THR A 153 6.46 -5.24 27.91
C THR A 153 7.40 -6.44 28.01
N SER A 154 6.88 -7.67 27.89
CA SER A 154 7.69 -8.91 27.83
C SER A 154 8.39 -9.10 26.48
N GLY A 155 7.97 -8.37 25.43
CA GLY A 155 8.45 -8.52 24.06
C GLY A 155 7.58 -9.43 23.20
N ASP A 156 6.37 -9.78 23.64
CA ASP A 156 5.43 -10.59 22.86
C ASP A 156 4.62 -9.74 21.88
N VAL A 157 4.54 -10.21 20.63
CA VAL A 157 3.79 -9.57 19.54
C VAL A 157 2.46 -10.28 19.35
N PHE A 158 1.38 -9.51 19.31
CA PHE A 158 0.03 -9.97 18.98
C PHE A 158 -0.45 -9.29 17.70
N THR A 159 -1.15 -10.02 16.85
CA THR A 159 -1.81 -9.51 15.65
C THR A 159 -3.25 -10.01 15.57
N TRP A 160 -4.14 -9.21 14.99
CA TRP A 160 -5.55 -9.57 14.75
C TRP A 160 -6.17 -8.73 13.64
N GLY A 161 -7.39 -9.08 13.23
CA GLY A 161 -8.08 -8.48 12.10
C GLY A 161 -8.02 -9.35 10.86
N TYR A 162 -8.05 -8.75 9.68
CA TYR A 162 -8.09 -9.50 8.44
C TYR A 162 -6.70 -10.04 8.07
N GLY A 163 -6.54 -11.37 8.07
CA GLY A 163 -5.26 -12.03 7.80
C GLY A 163 -5.01 -12.44 6.35
N GLY A 164 -5.82 -11.99 5.41
CA GLY A 164 -5.49 -12.14 4.00
C GLY A 164 -4.08 -11.60 3.69
N PHE A 165 -3.41 -12.22 2.72
CA PHE A 165 -2.02 -11.92 2.36
C PHE A 165 -0.99 -12.19 3.47
N GLY A 166 -1.35 -12.93 4.52
CA GLY A 166 -0.40 -13.35 5.57
C GLY A 166 -0.01 -12.25 6.55
N ALA A 167 -0.69 -11.10 6.55
CA ALA A 167 -0.33 -9.91 7.33
C ALA A 167 -0.28 -10.13 8.86
N LEU A 168 -0.93 -11.19 9.36
CA LEU A 168 -0.93 -11.55 10.78
C LEU A 168 0.30 -12.36 11.22
N GLY A 169 0.97 -13.09 10.33
CA GLY A 169 2.25 -13.76 10.66
C GLY A 169 2.14 -15.09 11.43
N HIS A 170 0.95 -15.65 11.60
CA HIS A 170 0.75 -16.94 12.26
C HIS A 170 -0.01 -17.95 11.37
N TYR A 171 0.36 -18.03 10.08
CA TYR A 171 -0.20 -18.97 9.07
C TYR A 171 -1.71 -18.85 8.82
N VAL A 172 -2.34 -17.75 9.23
CA VAL A 172 -3.78 -17.52 9.06
C VAL A 172 -4.01 -16.57 7.91
N TYR A 173 -4.79 -17.04 6.93
CA TYR A 173 -5.17 -16.27 5.73
C TYR A 173 -6.62 -15.75 5.77
N HIS A 174 -7.32 -15.97 6.88
CA HIS A 174 -8.66 -15.45 7.16
C HIS A 174 -8.59 -14.45 8.32
N ARG A 175 -9.73 -14.06 8.89
CA ARG A 175 -9.80 -13.09 10.00
C ARG A 175 -9.52 -13.73 11.35
N GLU A 176 -8.82 -13.01 12.22
CA GLU A 176 -8.73 -13.29 13.66
C GLU A 176 -9.53 -12.21 14.41
N LEU A 177 -10.55 -12.64 15.15
CA LEU A 177 -11.44 -11.73 15.89
C LEU A 177 -10.87 -11.29 17.24
N LEU A 178 -9.83 -11.99 17.72
CA LEU A 178 -9.14 -11.75 18.98
C LEU A 178 -7.64 -11.61 18.73
N PRO A 179 -6.92 -10.81 19.53
CA PRO A 179 -5.45 -10.75 19.52
C PRO A 179 -4.83 -12.14 19.65
N LYS A 180 -4.01 -12.50 18.67
CA LYS A 180 -3.30 -13.79 18.65
C LYS A 180 -1.79 -13.56 18.63
N ARG A 181 -1.07 -14.28 19.47
CA ARG A 181 0.39 -14.19 19.56
C ARG A 181 1.03 -14.67 18.27
N VAL A 182 2.01 -13.91 17.77
CA VAL A 182 2.84 -14.27 16.63
C VAL A 182 4.06 -15.04 17.12
N ASN A 183 4.23 -16.27 16.64
CA ASN A 183 5.41 -17.09 16.91
C ASN A 183 6.38 -16.95 15.74
N GLY A 184 7.28 -15.95 15.82
CA GLY A 184 8.31 -15.74 14.80
C GLY A 184 9.63 -16.46 15.11
N PRO A 185 10.53 -16.59 14.11
CA PRO A 185 11.83 -17.25 14.28
C PRO A 185 12.91 -16.33 14.88
N TRP A 186 12.52 -15.18 15.45
CA TRP A 186 13.44 -14.21 16.03
C TRP A 186 14.05 -14.72 17.34
N LYS A 187 15.27 -14.24 17.63
CA LYS A 187 15.96 -14.46 18.90
C LYS A 187 15.94 -13.16 19.70
N GLY A 188 15.81 -13.27 21.02
CA GLY A 188 15.70 -12.09 21.89
C GLY A 188 14.27 -11.55 21.99
N LYS A 189 14.13 -10.34 22.52
CA LYS A 189 12.84 -9.68 22.70
C LYS A 189 12.55 -8.74 21.55
N ILE A 190 11.28 -8.64 21.16
CA ILE A 190 10.85 -7.58 20.24
C ILE A 190 10.75 -6.26 21.01
N THR A 191 11.35 -5.20 20.46
CA THR A 191 11.40 -3.86 21.06
C THR A 191 10.50 -2.88 20.32
N HIS A 192 10.30 -3.08 19.02
CA HIS A 192 9.46 -2.24 18.16
C HIS A 192 8.63 -3.06 17.19
N ILE A 193 7.43 -2.56 16.87
CA ILE A 193 6.56 -3.09 15.80
C ILE A 193 6.00 -1.94 14.95
N ALA A 194 5.69 -2.24 13.70
CA ALA A 194 4.94 -1.35 12.81
C ALA A 194 4.01 -2.16 11.92
N THR A 195 2.88 -1.57 11.54
CA THR A 195 1.99 -2.18 10.55
C THR A 195 1.26 -1.14 9.74
N SER A 196 1.01 -1.43 8.47
CA SER A 196 0.19 -0.62 7.58
C SER A 196 -0.20 -1.42 6.33
N GLY A 197 -1.21 -0.93 5.60
CA GLY A 197 -1.71 -1.57 4.38
C GLY A 197 -2.09 -3.03 4.60
N ALA A 198 -1.19 -3.94 4.21
CA ALA A 198 -1.31 -5.40 4.34
C ALA A 198 0.02 -6.09 4.75
N HIS A 199 0.87 -5.43 5.53
CA HIS A 199 2.11 -6.03 6.06
C HIS A 199 2.44 -5.52 7.46
N THR A 200 3.33 -6.26 8.14
CA THR A 200 3.76 -6.00 9.51
C THR A 200 5.27 -6.17 9.60
N ALA A 201 5.90 -5.38 10.45
CA ALA A 201 7.31 -5.42 10.75
C ALA A 201 7.55 -5.47 12.26
N ALA A 202 8.59 -6.16 12.69
CA ALA A 202 9.05 -6.22 14.07
C ALA A 202 10.57 -6.16 14.14
N VAL A 203 11.09 -5.50 15.19
CA VAL A 203 12.53 -5.31 15.41
C VAL A 203 12.90 -5.92 16.76
N THR A 204 13.98 -6.69 16.80
CA THR A 204 14.52 -7.29 18.03
C THR A 204 15.38 -6.30 18.82
N ASP A 205 15.68 -6.63 20.08
CA ASP A 205 16.68 -5.94 20.91
C ASP A 205 18.10 -5.94 20.30
N SER A 206 18.44 -6.95 19.50
CA SER A 206 19.67 -7.02 18.71
C SER A 206 19.63 -6.21 17.40
N GLY A 207 18.51 -5.56 17.11
CA GLY A 207 18.31 -4.74 15.90
C GLY A 207 18.06 -5.55 14.62
N GLU A 208 17.65 -6.81 14.72
CA GLU A 208 17.22 -7.59 13.56
C GLU A 208 15.79 -7.22 13.15
N LEU A 209 15.59 -6.92 11.86
CA LEU A 209 14.28 -6.61 11.30
C LEU A 209 13.63 -7.87 10.70
N TYR A 210 12.38 -8.13 11.10
CA TYR A 210 11.52 -9.16 10.55
C TYR A 210 10.29 -8.54 9.89
N THR A 211 9.92 -8.99 8.69
CA THR A 211 8.74 -8.52 7.95
C THR A 211 7.90 -9.70 7.48
N TRP A 212 6.58 -9.49 7.38
CA TRP A 212 5.63 -10.46 6.83
C TRP A 212 4.37 -9.78 6.31
N GLY A 213 3.61 -10.48 5.48
CA GLY A 213 2.42 -9.99 4.81
C GLY A 213 2.51 -10.05 3.29
N ARG A 214 1.81 -9.12 2.63
CA ARG A 214 1.65 -9.09 1.16
C ARG A 214 2.96 -8.72 0.46
N ASP A 215 3.36 -9.51 -0.54
CA ASP A 215 4.51 -9.25 -1.41
C ASP A 215 4.11 -9.33 -2.88
N GLU A 216 3.61 -8.21 -3.44
CA GLU A 216 3.17 -8.13 -4.84
C GLU A 216 4.33 -7.89 -5.82
N GLY A 217 5.57 -8.21 -5.45
CA GLY A 217 6.75 -7.92 -6.26
C GLY A 217 7.07 -6.42 -6.36
N ASP A 218 6.38 -5.57 -5.60
CA ASP A 218 6.77 -4.20 -5.29
C ASP A 218 7.90 -4.16 -4.27
N GLY A 219 8.09 -5.26 -3.52
CA GLY A 219 9.24 -5.46 -2.67
C GLY A 219 9.09 -4.89 -1.27
N ARG A 220 7.87 -4.54 -0.81
CA ARG A 220 7.61 -3.89 0.48
C ARG A 220 8.14 -4.64 1.71
N LEU A 221 8.37 -5.94 1.58
CA LEU A 221 8.96 -6.77 2.64
C LEU A 221 10.49 -6.68 2.71
N GLY A 222 11.17 -6.22 1.66
CA GLY A 222 12.63 -6.03 1.64
C GLY A 222 13.44 -7.31 1.45
N LEU A 223 12.81 -8.39 0.97
CA LEU A 223 13.40 -9.74 0.91
C LEU A 223 14.04 -10.08 -0.45
N GLY A 224 14.06 -9.15 -1.41
CA GLY A 224 14.66 -9.36 -2.74
C GLY A 224 13.83 -10.23 -3.70
N SER A 225 14.47 -10.70 -4.78
CA SER A 225 13.80 -11.40 -5.90
C SER A 225 13.42 -12.86 -5.64
N GLY A 226 13.69 -13.38 -4.44
CA GLY A 226 13.45 -14.77 -4.04
C GLY A 226 12.28 -14.92 -3.07
N GLY A 227 11.20 -14.14 -3.28
CA GLY A 227 10.00 -14.06 -2.42
C GLY A 227 9.75 -15.36 -1.65
N GLY A 228 9.69 -15.25 -0.32
CA GLY A 228 9.74 -16.42 0.56
C GLY A 228 8.64 -17.46 0.27
N PRO A 229 8.72 -18.64 0.94
CA PRO A 229 7.93 -19.81 0.59
C PRO A 229 6.45 -19.58 0.88
N GLY A 230 5.68 -19.13 -0.11
CA GLY A 230 4.25 -18.89 0.02
C GLY A 230 3.52 -18.84 -1.32
N GLU A 231 2.44 -19.60 -1.43
CA GLU A 231 1.52 -19.54 -2.57
C GLU A 231 0.95 -18.12 -2.72
N ALA A 232 1.16 -17.49 -3.87
CA ALA A 232 0.66 -16.17 -4.27
C ALA A 232 1.43 -14.91 -3.81
N GLY A 233 2.73 -15.00 -3.50
CA GLY A 233 3.54 -13.80 -3.21
C GLY A 233 3.13 -13.14 -1.88
N SER A 234 2.98 -13.94 -0.83
CA SER A 234 2.62 -13.47 0.51
C SER A 234 3.30 -14.33 1.55
N LEU A 235 3.86 -13.69 2.57
CA LEU A 235 4.54 -14.38 3.67
C LEU A 235 3.66 -14.36 4.91
N SER A 236 3.17 -15.53 5.29
CA SER A 236 2.32 -15.71 6.47
C SER A 236 3.11 -15.97 7.75
N VAL A 237 4.42 -15.78 7.70
CA VAL A 237 5.38 -16.03 8.79
C VAL A 237 6.43 -14.91 8.79
N PRO A 238 6.81 -14.38 9.96
CA PRO A 238 7.89 -13.42 10.08
C PRO A 238 9.18 -13.93 9.43
N SER A 239 9.74 -13.12 8.53
CA SER A 239 10.96 -13.44 7.79
C SER A 239 12.00 -12.35 8.01
N LYS A 240 13.25 -12.72 8.28
CA LYS A 240 14.35 -11.78 8.54
C LYS A 240 14.76 -11.05 7.25
N VAL A 241 14.92 -9.72 7.34
CA VAL A 241 15.42 -8.88 6.25
C VAL A 241 16.96 -8.89 6.27
N ASN A 242 17.57 -9.83 5.54
CA ASN A 242 19.02 -10.04 5.55
C ASN A 242 19.83 -8.96 4.80
N ALA A 243 19.18 -8.13 3.98
CA ALA A 243 19.84 -7.14 3.14
C ALA A 243 20.23 -5.84 3.89
N LEU A 244 19.84 -5.70 5.16
CA LEU A 244 20.27 -4.57 6.00
C LEU A 244 21.68 -4.82 6.52
N PRO A 245 22.65 -3.91 6.25
CA PRO A 245 24.04 -4.10 6.68
C PRO A 245 24.26 -3.78 8.16
N VAL A 246 23.32 -3.07 8.79
CA VAL A 246 23.43 -2.51 10.15
C VAL A 246 22.16 -2.76 10.96
N PRO A 247 22.24 -2.77 12.31
CA PRO A 247 21.08 -3.02 13.15
C PRO A 247 20.04 -1.90 13.08
N VAL A 248 18.77 -2.26 13.16
CA VAL A 248 17.62 -1.34 13.12
C VAL A 248 17.18 -0.99 14.53
N ALA A 249 16.89 0.29 14.77
CA ALA A 249 16.35 0.77 16.05
C ALA A 249 14.87 1.15 15.99
N ALA A 250 14.36 1.54 14.81
CA ALA A 250 12.95 1.80 14.61
C ALA A 250 12.50 1.51 13.18
N VAL A 251 11.22 1.16 13.02
CA VAL A 251 10.62 0.84 11.72
C VAL A 251 9.25 1.51 11.58
N ALA A 252 8.92 1.94 10.36
CA ALA A 252 7.60 2.44 9.98
C ALA A 252 7.13 1.76 8.68
N CYS A 253 5.85 1.37 8.64
CA CYS A 253 5.24 0.73 7.47
C CYS A 253 4.31 1.72 6.78
N GLY A 254 4.46 1.91 5.47
CA GLY A 254 3.51 2.61 4.61
C GLY A 254 2.49 1.67 3.96
N GLY A 255 1.65 2.18 3.06
CA GLY A 255 0.67 1.33 2.36
C GLY A 255 1.33 0.22 1.51
N PHE A 256 2.46 0.56 0.88
CA PHE A 256 3.15 -0.26 -0.12
C PHE A 256 4.69 -0.24 0.02
N PHE A 257 5.21 0.27 1.13
CA PHE A 257 6.65 0.44 1.36
C PHE A 257 6.97 0.41 2.85
N THR A 258 8.25 0.26 3.19
CA THR A 258 8.75 0.26 4.56
C THR A 258 9.94 1.20 4.69
N MET A 259 10.06 1.86 5.84
CA MET A 259 11.24 2.63 6.22
C MET A 259 11.82 2.08 7.52
N ALA A 260 13.15 2.00 7.60
CA ALA A 260 13.87 1.62 8.81
C ALA A 260 14.91 2.69 9.15
N LEU A 261 15.10 2.90 10.45
CA LEU A 261 16.07 3.81 11.03
C LEU A 261 17.08 2.99 11.86
N THR A 262 18.37 3.20 11.64
CA THR A 262 19.43 2.36 12.22
C THR A 262 19.77 2.73 13.67
N SER A 263 20.43 1.82 14.37
CA SER A 263 20.86 1.96 15.77
C SER A 263 22.07 2.87 15.97
N ASP A 264 22.83 3.14 14.91
CA ASP A 264 24.12 3.84 15.03
C ASP A 264 23.94 5.32 15.46
N GLY A 265 22.70 5.83 15.42
CA GLY A 265 22.31 7.12 16.00
C GLY A 265 21.89 7.10 17.49
N GLN A 266 21.97 5.97 18.20
CA GLN A 266 21.68 5.85 19.65
C GLN A 266 22.93 5.80 20.54
N LEU A 267 24.13 5.57 20.00
CA LEU A 267 25.37 5.55 20.77
C LEU A 267 26.06 6.92 20.71
N TRP A 268 26.39 7.42 21.90
CA TRP A 268 26.84 8.79 22.18
C TRP A 268 28.30 9.04 21.75
N SER A 269 28.68 8.66 20.53
CA SER A 269 30.01 8.86 19.96
C SER A 269 29.92 9.59 18.62
N TRP A 270 30.73 10.64 18.51
CA TRP A 270 30.87 11.44 17.29
C TRP A 270 31.36 10.56 16.14
N GLY A 271 30.56 10.42 15.07
CA GLY A 271 31.04 9.87 13.80
C GLY A 271 30.03 9.07 12.98
N ASP A 272 29.02 8.45 13.59
CA ASP A 272 28.05 7.62 12.86
C ASP A 272 26.64 8.22 12.95
N GLU A 273 26.14 8.68 11.81
CA GLU A 273 24.81 9.24 11.67
C GLU A 273 23.81 8.10 11.38
N GLY A 274 22.70 8.06 12.12
CA GLY A 274 21.67 7.05 11.90
C GLY A 274 21.13 7.11 10.47
N GLU A 275 21.36 6.06 9.69
CA GLU A 275 20.93 5.98 8.31
C GLU A 275 19.42 5.68 8.23
N VAL A 276 18.76 6.24 7.21
CA VAL A 276 17.39 5.89 6.86
C VAL A 276 17.39 5.02 5.62
N PHE A 277 16.83 3.82 5.76
CA PHE A 277 16.59 2.91 4.65
C PHE A 277 15.13 2.95 4.23
N SER A 278 14.86 2.89 2.93
CA SER A 278 13.52 2.66 2.42
C SER A 278 13.50 1.65 1.28
N TRP A 279 12.37 0.96 1.12
CA TRP A 279 12.13 -0.01 0.05
C TRP A 279 10.64 -0.29 -0.13
N GLY A 280 10.28 -0.84 -1.29
CA GLY A 280 8.92 -1.12 -1.71
C GLY A 280 8.53 -0.37 -2.98
N HIS A 281 7.26 0.01 -3.07
CA HIS A 281 6.75 0.77 -4.21
C HIS A 281 7.27 2.22 -4.21
N GLY A 282 7.82 2.68 -5.35
CA GLY A 282 8.40 4.03 -5.50
C GLY A 282 7.66 4.95 -6.48
N GLY A 283 6.56 4.51 -7.07
CA GLY A 283 5.86 5.22 -8.16
C GLY A 283 5.32 6.62 -7.81
N HIS A 284 5.30 6.99 -6.53
CA HIS A 284 4.89 8.30 -6.04
C HIS A 284 6.05 9.09 -5.38
N GLY A 285 7.29 8.58 -5.45
CA GLY A 285 8.45 9.19 -4.81
C GLY A 285 8.53 8.98 -3.29
N GLN A 286 7.66 8.15 -2.72
CA GLN A 286 7.55 7.90 -1.27
C GLN A 286 8.80 7.30 -0.62
N LEU A 287 9.71 6.76 -1.43
CA LEU A 287 10.97 6.19 -0.99
C LEU A 287 12.07 7.26 -0.79
N GLY A 288 11.88 8.49 -1.27
CA GLY A 288 12.87 9.56 -1.11
C GLY A 288 14.15 9.37 -1.93
N HIS A 289 14.16 8.46 -2.91
CA HIS A 289 15.26 8.26 -3.84
C HIS A 289 15.12 9.17 -5.08
N PRO A 290 16.21 9.45 -5.82
CA PRO A 290 16.16 10.27 -7.04
C PRO A 290 15.44 9.59 -8.23
N THR A 291 14.73 8.47 -7.99
CA THR A 291 14.00 7.72 -9.00
C THR A 291 12.63 7.28 -8.47
N LEU A 292 11.68 7.06 -9.37
CA LEU A 292 10.34 6.52 -9.05
C LEU A 292 10.28 4.99 -9.14
N GLN A 293 11.43 4.31 -9.11
CA GLN A 293 11.49 2.86 -9.26
C GLN A 293 11.14 2.15 -7.94
N ASN A 294 10.59 0.95 -8.06
CA ASN A 294 10.40 0.08 -6.90
C ASN A 294 11.75 -0.50 -6.47
N HIS A 295 11.99 -0.55 -5.16
CA HIS A 295 13.20 -1.15 -4.58
C HIS A 295 12.81 -2.39 -3.78
N ARG A 296 13.33 -3.57 -4.16
CA ARG A 296 12.98 -4.85 -3.51
C ARG A 296 13.82 -5.21 -2.30
N VAL A 297 14.86 -4.42 -2.07
CA VAL A 297 15.77 -4.53 -0.93
C VAL A 297 15.94 -3.14 -0.32
N PRO A 298 16.21 -3.05 0.99
CA PRO A 298 16.50 -1.80 1.67
C PRO A 298 17.59 -1.00 0.96
N LEU A 299 17.33 0.29 0.72
CA LEU A 299 18.28 1.22 0.14
C LEU A 299 18.39 2.48 1.00
N VAL A 300 19.62 2.94 1.24
CA VAL A 300 19.88 4.18 2.01
C VAL A 300 19.35 5.40 1.26
N ILE A 301 18.62 6.26 1.97
CA ILE A 301 18.23 7.59 1.48
C ILE A 301 19.42 8.53 1.65
N LYS A 302 20.30 8.57 0.64
CA LYS A 302 21.51 9.40 0.64
C LYS A 302 21.25 10.89 0.89
N ALA A 303 20.06 11.39 0.57
CA ALA A 303 19.70 12.78 0.81
C ALA A 303 19.53 13.12 2.31
N LEU A 304 19.45 12.11 3.19
CA LEU A 304 19.30 12.27 4.63
C LEU A 304 20.55 11.83 5.40
N SER A 305 21.67 11.53 4.72
CA SER A 305 22.87 10.98 5.36
C SER A 305 23.69 12.00 6.17
N GLU A 306 23.33 13.29 6.09
CA GLU A 306 23.95 14.39 6.85
C GLU A 306 22.99 14.92 7.96
N GLU A 307 21.83 14.26 8.13
CA GLU A 307 20.77 14.68 9.04
C GLU A 307 20.55 13.63 10.12
N ARG A 308 20.53 14.04 11.40
CA ARG A 308 20.23 13.14 12.50
C ARG A 308 18.74 12.84 12.56
N ILE A 309 18.28 11.79 11.88
CA ILE A 309 16.86 11.42 11.89
C ILE A 309 16.50 10.71 13.21
N VAL A 310 15.48 11.22 13.91
CA VAL A 310 15.00 10.68 15.20
C VAL A 310 13.62 10.04 15.11
N TYR A 311 12.89 10.32 14.04
CA TYR A 311 11.56 9.80 13.80
C TYR A 311 11.28 9.69 12.30
N VAL A 312 10.76 8.53 11.88
CA VAL A 312 10.24 8.30 10.52
C VAL A 312 8.76 7.92 10.60
N ALA A 313 7.96 8.47 9.69
CA ALA A 313 6.54 8.19 9.59
C ALA A 313 6.14 7.91 8.14
N CYS A 314 5.25 6.93 7.94
CA CYS A 314 4.78 6.53 6.63
C CYS A 314 3.25 6.63 6.54
N GLY A 315 2.76 7.28 5.50
CA GLY A 315 1.37 7.24 5.07
C GLY A 315 1.12 6.16 4.02
N GLY A 316 0.00 6.25 3.30
CA GLY A 316 -0.29 5.34 2.18
C GLY A 316 0.77 5.41 1.06
N SER A 317 1.09 6.63 0.64
CA SER A 317 2.05 6.94 -0.43
C SER A 317 2.92 8.17 -0.10
N THR A 318 3.09 8.49 1.18
CA THR A 318 3.87 9.64 1.64
C THR A 318 4.81 9.20 2.75
N SER A 319 5.96 9.86 2.86
CA SER A 319 6.93 9.66 3.93
C SER A 319 7.26 11.00 4.58
N ALA A 320 7.59 10.98 5.86
CA ALA A 320 8.09 12.13 6.59
C ALA A 320 9.17 11.67 7.57
N ALA A 321 10.16 12.52 7.79
CA ALA A 321 11.20 12.32 8.77
C ALA A 321 11.36 13.59 9.60
N ILE A 322 11.65 13.43 10.89
CA ILE A 322 12.05 14.54 11.76
C ILE A 322 13.54 14.39 12.00
N SER A 323 14.31 15.40 11.58
CA SER A 323 15.69 15.56 12.03
C SER A 323 15.69 16.17 13.43
N GLY A 324 16.51 15.61 14.32
CA GLY A 324 16.84 16.20 15.60
C GLY A 324 18.06 17.08 15.43
N THR A 325 18.08 18.23 16.11
CA THR A 325 19.28 19.05 16.18
C THR A 325 20.43 18.26 16.81
N ILE A 326 21.64 18.44 16.27
CA ILE A 326 22.88 18.01 16.92
C ILE A 326 22.80 18.49 18.37
N MET A 327 23.14 17.63 19.32
CA MET A 327 23.11 17.98 20.75
C MET A 327 23.93 19.23 21.11
N ALA A 328 24.73 19.76 20.19
CA ALA A 328 25.50 20.98 20.36
C ALA A 328 24.64 22.14 20.89
N GLU A 329 23.43 22.38 20.37
CA GLU A 329 22.60 23.47 20.91
C GLU A 329 21.95 23.11 22.26
N ARG A 330 21.61 21.84 22.49
CA ARG A 330 20.96 21.40 23.72
C ARG A 330 21.92 21.34 24.92
N GLU A 331 23.21 21.10 24.70
CA GLU A 331 24.28 21.19 25.72
C GLU A 331 24.68 22.64 26.07
N LEU A 332 24.27 23.63 25.26
CA LEU A 332 24.52 25.06 25.48
C LEU A 332 23.36 25.77 26.19
N ILE A 333 22.18 25.16 26.22
CA ILE A 333 21.02 25.66 26.96
C ILE A 333 21.35 25.58 28.46
N GLY A 334 21.55 26.74 29.09
CA GLY A 334 21.85 26.87 30.52
C GLY A 334 23.33 27.08 30.86
N LYS A 335 24.23 27.17 29.89
CA LYS A 335 25.64 27.53 30.10
C LYS A 335 25.89 29.01 29.84
N ASP A 336 26.86 29.58 30.55
CA ASP A 336 27.30 30.95 30.34
C ASP A 336 28.20 31.08 29.09
N LYS A 337 28.28 32.31 28.56
CA LYS A 337 28.98 32.60 27.30
C LYS A 337 29.84 33.84 27.43
N LEU A 338 31.13 33.70 27.13
CA LEU A 338 32.07 34.81 26.98
C LEU A 338 32.12 35.24 25.52
N VAL A 339 32.01 36.57 25.28
CA VAL A 339 31.74 37.13 23.95
C VAL A 339 32.78 38.17 23.57
N LEU A 340 33.47 37.96 22.44
CA LEU A 340 34.35 38.93 21.80
C LEU A 340 33.79 39.25 20.41
N ARG A 341 33.48 40.52 20.16
CA ARG A 341 32.88 40.98 18.90
C ARG A 341 33.74 42.05 18.24
N GLY A 342 33.73 42.04 16.91
CA GLY A 342 34.34 43.06 16.08
C GLY A 342 35.85 43.13 16.20
N LEU A 343 36.54 42.01 16.48
CA LEU A 343 37.99 42.01 16.59
C LEU A 343 38.60 42.26 15.21
N GLN A 344 39.39 43.33 15.08
CA GLN A 344 39.93 43.77 13.80
C GLN A 344 41.43 43.53 13.74
N PHE A 345 41.85 42.76 12.74
CA PHE A 345 43.26 42.42 12.51
C PHE A 345 43.59 42.51 11.02
N HIS A 346 44.89 42.55 10.71
CA HIS A 346 45.36 42.53 9.32
C HIS A 346 46.10 41.23 9.04
N GLY A 347 45.67 40.50 8.01
CA GLY A 347 46.19 39.17 7.71
C GLY A 347 46.43 38.95 6.21
N PHE A 348 47.03 37.81 5.87
CA PHE A 348 47.44 37.47 4.50
C PHE A 348 46.75 36.19 3.99
N HIS A 349 45.49 35.96 4.37
CA HIS A 349 44.77 34.71 4.09
C HIS A 349 43.88 34.81 2.84
N GLY A 350 43.95 33.81 1.96
CA GLY A 350 43.15 33.73 0.74
C GLY A 350 43.83 32.90 -0.34
N VAL A 351 43.06 32.53 -1.38
CA VAL A 351 43.55 31.69 -2.48
C VAL A 351 44.21 32.56 -3.55
N LYS A 352 43.66 33.75 -3.82
CA LYS A 352 44.16 34.65 -4.86
C LYS A 352 45.44 35.37 -4.40
N GLN A 353 46.32 35.68 -5.35
CA GLN A 353 47.56 36.41 -5.06
C GLN A 353 47.28 37.82 -4.49
N GLU A 354 46.19 38.45 -4.94
CA GLU A 354 45.66 39.73 -4.45
C GLU A 354 45.21 39.67 -2.98
N GLU A 355 44.89 38.48 -2.47
CA GLU A 355 44.50 38.26 -1.07
C GLU A 355 45.68 38.01 -0.13
N LYS A 356 46.88 37.87 -0.70
CA LYS A 356 48.14 37.62 0.02
C LYS A 356 49.02 38.86 0.14
N THR A 357 48.50 40.04 -0.20
CA THR A 357 49.21 41.33 -0.10
C THR A 357 48.94 41.99 1.26
N LEU A 358 49.91 42.78 1.74
CA LEU A 358 49.96 43.33 3.09
C LEU A 358 48.79 44.29 3.37
N GLY A 359 48.02 44.05 4.43
CA GLY A 359 47.00 44.98 4.94
C GLY A 359 45.53 44.62 4.67
N GLN A 360 45.16 43.36 4.42
CA GLN A 360 43.74 42.99 4.37
C GLN A 360 43.12 42.95 5.76
N LYS A 361 42.05 43.71 5.96
CA LYS A 361 41.30 43.75 7.21
C LYS A 361 40.44 42.49 7.36
N PHE A 362 40.52 41.86 8.52
CA PHE A 362 39.64 40.78 8.96
C PHE A 362 38.84 41.26 10.17
N VAL A 363 37.59 40.85 10.25
CA VAL A 363 36.72 41.04 11.42
C VAL A 363 36.44 39.66 11.98
N VAL A 364 36.77 39.43 13.25
CA VAL A 364 36.58 38.14 13.90
C VAL A 364 35.70 38.29 15.13
N ASP A 365 34.70 37.43 15.23
CA ASP A 365 33.89 37.27 16.43
C ASP A 365 34.15 35.88 17.04
N VAL A 366 34.25 35.83 18.36
CA VAL A 366 34.44 34.59 19.11
C VAL A 366 33.45 34.54 20.26
N ASP A 367 32.64 33.48 20.30
CA ASP A 367 31.87 33.12 21.49
C ASP A 367 32.48 31.85 22.11
N ALA A 368 32.74 31.86 23.42
CA ALA A 368 33.23 30.70 24.16
C ALA A 368 32.26 30.36 25.30
N TRP A 369 31.75 29.12 25.32
CA TRP A 369 30.82 28.65 26.34
C TRP A 369 31.52 27.87 27.45
N MET A 370 31.28 28.28 28.68
CA MET A 370 31.79 27.68 29.92
C MET A 370 30.90 28.07 31.08
N ASP A 371 31.03 27.39 32.21
CA ASP A 371 30.35 27.80 33.44
C ASP A 371 31.16 28.94 34.06
N LEU A 372 30.58 30.15 34.17
CA LEU A 372 31.27 31.27 34.80
C LEU A 372 31.22 31.12 36.34
N SER A 373 32.23 31.63 37.03
CA SER A 373 32.22 31.72 38.49
C SER A 373 31.08 32.64 38.97
N ILE A 374 30.57 32.38 40.17
CA ILE A 374 29.54 33.22 40.79
C ILE A 374 30.10 34.64 40.98
N ALA A 375 29.34 35.65 40.55
CA ALA A 375 29.76 37.04 40.63
C ALA A 375 30.10 37.46 42.07
N GLY A 376 31.32 37.97 42.28
CA GLY A 376 31.78 38.50 43.57
C GLY A 376 32.54 37.51 44.47
N GLU A 377 32.79 36.26 44.06
CA GLU A 377 33.67 35.35 44.82
C GLU A 377 35.16 35.63 44.58
N THR A 378 35.56 36.07 43.38
CA THR A 378 36.95 36.46 43.06
C THR A 378 36.99 37.54 41.97
N ASP A 379 37.83 38.57 42.14
CA ASP A 379 38.09 39.63 41.15
C ASP A 379 39.38 39.39 40.34
N ASN A 380 39.95 38.18 40.43
CA ASN A 380 41.21 37.85 39.77
C ASN A 380 40.95 37.13 38.44
N ILE A 381 41.46 37.72 37.35
CA ILE A 381 41.28 37.18 35.99
C ILE A 381 41.94 35.80 35.80
N SER A 382 42.83 35.37 36.71
CA SER A 382 43.40 34.02 36.72
C SER A 382 42.41 32.92 37.10
N ASP A 383 41.30 33.28 37.75
CA ASP A 383 40.31 32.33 38.26
C ASP A 383 39.20 32.04 37.23
N THR A 384 39.31 32.66 36.05
CA THR A 384 38.43 32.46 34.89
C THR A 384 39.25 32.44 33.59
N VAL A 385 38.61 32.30 32.43
CA VAL A 385 39.29 32.43 31.14
C VAL A 385 39.50 33.90 30.81
N SER A 386 40.77 34.31 30.70
CA SER A 386 41.13 35.65 30.27
C SER A 386 40.73 35.91 28.81
N TYR A 387 39.82 36.86 28.61
CA TYR A 387 39.43 37.34 27.28
C TYR A 387 40.63 37.94 26.51
N THR A 388 41.62 38.48 27.22
CA THR A 388 42.87 38.98 26.59
C THR A 388 43.71 37.86 25.99
N ASP A 389 43.65 36.64 26.54
CA ASP A 389 44.34 35.50 25.98
C ASP A 389 43.62 34.90 24.78
N ILE A 390 42.29 34.91 24.76
CA ILE A 390 41.51 34.57 23.54
C ILE A 390 41.81 35.60 22.44
N PHE A 391 41.83 36.90 22.78
CA PHE A 391 42.22 37.95 21.85
C PHE A 391 43.62 37.70 21.24
N ARG A 392 44.61 37.33 22.07
CA ARG A 392 45.96 36.97 21.59
C ARG A 392 45.94 35.78 20.65
N ILE A 393 45.19 34.71 20.96
CA ILE A 393 45.05 33.56 20.05
C ILE A 393 44.51 34.01 18.69
N VAL A 394 43.45 34.83 18.69
CA VAL A 394 42.87 35.33 17.44
C VAL A 394 43.90 36.15 16.66
N LYS A 395 44.59 37.08 17.34
CA LYS A 395 45.63 37.91 16.76
C LYS A 395 46.74 37.06 16.13
N ASP A 396 47.30 36.11 16.88
CA ASP A 396 48.42 35.27 16.45
C ASP A 396 48.05 34.41 15.25
N VAL A 397 46.79 33.96 15.16
CA VAL A 397 46.32 33.15 14.02
C VAL A 397 46.06 34.02 12.78
N VAL A 398 45.47 35.21 12.93
CA VAL A 398 45.12 36.10 11.81
C VAL A 398 46.33 36.89 11.27
N GLU A 399 47.25 37.30 12.13
CA GLU A 399 48.50 37.97 11.72
C GLU A 399 49.62 36.94 11.41
N GLY A 400 49.34 35.66 11.60
CA GLY A 400 50.27 34.55 11.43
C GLY A 400 50.41 34.04 9.98
N PRO A 401 50.93 32.81 9.80
CA PRO A 401 51.17 32.23 8.48
C PRO A 401 49.92 32.16 7.60
N SER A 402 50.05 32.63 6.36
CA SER A 402 48.99 32.63 5.35
C SER A 402 48.31 31.26 5.23
N GLN A 403 46.98 31.29 5.16
CA GLN A 403 46.13 30.12 4.93
C GLN A 403 45.37 30.36 3.62
N ASN A 404 45.17 29.32 2.83
CA ASN A 404 44.46 29.45 1.56
C ASN A 404 42.95 29.67 1.77
N LEU A 405 42.38 29.11 2.85
CA LEU A 405 40.93 29.11 3.13
C LEU A 405 40.62 29.87 4.43
N LEU A 406 39.50 30.61 4.45
CA LEU A 406 38.99 31.31 5.63
C LEU A 406 38.58 30.31 6.73
N GLU A 407 38.04 29.16 6.32
CA GLU A 407 37.72 28.00 7.13
C GLU A 407 38.92 27.53 7.94
N SER A 408 40.13 27.57 7.35
CA SER A 408 41.37 27.17 8.03
C SER A 408 41.78 28.16 9.12
N VAL A 409 41.53 29.46 8.91
CA VAL A 409 41.78 30.51 9.91
C VAL A 409 40.81 30.34 11.09
N ALA A 410 39.51 30.24 10.81
CA ALA A 410 38.49 30.00 11.81
C ALA A 410 38.77 28.72 12.61
N HIS A 411 39.14 27.64 11.91
CA HIS A 411 39.49 26.35 12.51
C HIS A 411 40.69 26.47 13.45
N ARG A 412 41.77 27.16 13.06
CA ARG A 412 42.96 27.33 13.91
C ARG A 412 42.65 28.12 15.18
N ILE A 413 41.82 29.16 15.09
CA ILE A 413 41.35 29.93 16.25
C ILE A 413 40.57 29.02 17.21
N ALA A 414 39.59 28.26 16.69
CA ALA A 414 38.77 27.38 17.50
C ALA A 414 39.59 26.26 18.17
N SER A 415 40.50 25.63 17.41
CA SER A 415 41.40 24.58 17.90
C SER A 415 42.36 25.09 18.99
N ALA A 416 43.02 26.23 18.77
CA ALA A 416 43.94 26.82 19.74
C ALA A 416 43.21 27.24 21.03
N THR A 417 42.01 27.80 20.91
CA THR A 417 41.18 28.19 22.05
C THR A 417 40.75 26.99 22.88
N LEU A 418 40.25 25.92 22.24
CA LEU A 418 39.84 24.70 22.94
C LEU A 418 41.02 23.93 23.56
N LEU A 419 42.20 23.94 22.93
CA LEU A 419 43.39 23.29 23.47
C LEU A 419 43.99 24.06 24.66
N LYS A 420 44.01 25.39 24.60
CA LYS A 420 44.57 26.23 25.67
C LYS A 420 43.67 26.28 26.91
N PHE A 421 42.36 26.21 26.72
CA PHE A 421 41.39 26.36 27.83
C PHE A 421 40.51 25.13 28.00
N PRO A 422 40.90 24.19 28.88
CA PRO A 422 40.14 22.97 29.12
C PRO A 422 38.72 23.20 29.65
N GLN A 423 38.50 24.32 30.32
CA GLN A 423 37.23 24.77 30.88
C GLN A 423 36.21 25.28 29.83
N ILE A 424 36.65 25.55 28.59
CA ILE A 424 35.74 25.89 27.49
C ILE A 424 35.11 24.62 26.93
N SER A 425 33.78 24.59 26.94
CA SER A 425 32.97 23.47 26.44
C SER A 425 32.64 23.59 24.95
N ALA A 426 32.52 24.81 24.42
CA ALA A 426 32.38 25.06 22.98
C ALA A 426 32.90 26.44 22.59
N VAL A 427 33.32 26.60 21.34
CA VAL A 427 33.76 27.86 20.74
C VAL A 427 33.10 28.04 19.38
N ARG A 428 32.45 29.18 19.16
CA ARG A 428 32.00 29.67 17.86
C ARG A 428 33.00 30.72 17.39
N VAL A 429 33.46 30.60 16.16
CA VAL A 429 34.36 31.57 15.52
C VAL A 429 33.75 31.99 14.20
N GLU A 430 33.55 33.29 14.04
CA GLU A 430 33.15 33.91 12.79
C GLU A 430 34.31 34.75 12.27
N VAL A 431 34.75 34.51 11.04
CA VAL A 431 35.85 35.24 10.38
C VAL A 431 35.30 35.87 9.11
N GLY A 432 35.22 37.20 9.11
CA GLY A 432 34.76 38.01 8.00
C GLY A 432 35.87 38.84 7.34
N LYS A 433 35.69 39.10 6.04
CA LYS A 433 36.44 40.05 5.23
C LYS A 433 35.50 41.20 4.81
N PRO A 434 35.56 42.38 5.44
CA PRO A 434 34.73 43.52 5.08
C PRO A 434 35.11 44.16 3.71
N HIS A 435 36.28 43.84 3.17
CA HIS A 435 36.73 44.34 1.87
C HIS A 435 37.16 43.16 1.00
N VAL A 436 36.35 42.81 0.00
CA VAL A 436 36.49 41.58 -0.78
C VAL A 436 36.97 41.90 -2.20
N ALA A 437 38.00 41.19 -2.68
CA ALA A 437 38.45 41.22 -4.07
C ALA A 437 37.62 40.27 -4.96
N VAL A 438 36.29 40.47 -4.98
CA VAL A 438 35.35 39.73 -5.83
C VAL A 438 34.69 40.73 -6.78
N GLN A 439 34.69 40.44 -8.09
CA GLN A 439 34.03 41.28 -9.08
C GLN A 439 32.50 41.13 -8.93
N GLY A 440 31.83 42.14 -8.36
CA GLY A 440 30.39 42.18 -8.13
C GLY A 440 30.00 43.01 -6.90
N THR A 441 28.71 43.19 -6.65
CA THR A 441 28.18 43.80 -5.41
C THR A 441 28.09 42.73 -4.32
N VAL A 442 29.15 42.61 -3.50
CA VAL A 442 29.17 41.75 -2.30
C VAL A 442 29.58 42.61 -1.11
N ASP A 443 28.66 42.78 -0.16
CA ASP A 443 28.85 43.68 0.99
C ASP A 443 29.63 43.01 2.14
N TYR A 444 29.63 41.68 2.22
CA TYR A 444 30.32 40.91 3.26
C TYR A 444 30.64 39.49 2.78
N LEU A 445 31.84 39.00 3.12
CA LEU A 445 32.24 37.61 2.92
C LEU A 445 32.83 37.08 4.23
N GLY A 446 32.32 35.96 4.75
CA GLY A 446 32.84 35.38 5.98
C GLY A 446 32.47 33.91 6.16
N VAL A 447 33.10 33.27 7.13
CA VAL A 447 32.85 31.88 7.52
C VAL A 447 32.57 31.85 9.02
N GLU A 448 31.57 31.08 9.40
CA GLU A 448 31.25 30.78 10.80
C GLU A 448 31.42 29.28 11.08
N ILE A 449 32.08 28.94 12.19
CA ILE A 449 32.18 27.56 12.65
C ILE A 449 31.87 27.45 14.15
N LEU A 450 31.37 26.29 14.57
CA LEU A 450 31.21 25.89 15.98
C LEU A 450 32.04 24.62 16.26
N ARG A 451 32.82 24.60 17.35
CA ARG A 451 33.64 23.46 17.78
C ARG A 451 33.44 23.20 19.27
N THR A 452 33.32 21.94 19.69
CA THR A 452 33.03 21.55 21.09
C THR A 452 34.23 20.86 21.77
N GLY A 453 34.17 20.65 23.09
CA GLY A 453 35.19 19.92 23.85
C GLY A 453 35.43 18.48 23.37
N ALA A 454 34.50 17.87 22.63
CA ALA A 454 34.70 16.57 21.99
C ALA A 454 35.76 16.64 20.86
N PHE A 455 35.79 17.75 20.11
CA PHE A 455 36.80 18.02 19.10
C PHE A 455 38.22 18.16 19.70
N ARG A 456 38.34 18.65 20.94
CA ARG A 456 39.61 18.66 21.71
C ARG A 456 40.16 17.25 21.94
N LYS A 457 39.30 16.29 22.29
CA LYS A 457 39.70 14.88 22.49
C LYS A 457 40.24 14.26 21.19
N ALA A 458 39.60 14.55 20.05
CA ALA A 458 40.05 14.08 18.74
C ALA A 458 41.40 14.71 18.29
N LEU A 459 41.65 15.97 18.64
CA LEU A 459 42.94 16.65 18.42
C LEU A 459 44.06 16.04 19.27
N SER A 460 43.79 15.72 20.54
CA SER A 460 44.79 15.12 21.44
C SER A 460 45.18 13.69 21.05
N SER A 461 44.33 12.96 20.31
CA SER A 461 44.64 11.61 19.82
C SER A 461 45.47 11.56 18.53
N ARG A 462 45.63 12.68 17.82
CA ARG A 462 46.46 12.78 16.60
C ARG A 462 47.76 13.53 16.93
N GLY A 463 48.75 12.82 17.47
CA GLY A 463 50.10 13.33 17.65
C GLY A 463 50.79 13.65 16.31
N THR A 464 51.34 14.85 16.21
CA THR A 464 52.48 15.28 15.37
C THR A 464 52.67 14.62 13.99
N ALA A 465 52.09 15.22 12.94
CA ALA A 465 52.68 15.22 11.59
C ALA A 465 52.12 16.39 10.77
N MET A 466 52.98 17.34 10.39
CA MET A 466 52.67 18.32 9.34
C MET A 466 52.66 17.61 7.97
N PRO A 467 51.70 17.87 7.08
CA PRO A 467 51.83 17.49 5.67
C PRO A 467 52.59 18.59 4.89
N PRO A 468 53.39 18.20 3.88
CA PRO A 468 54.17 19.14 3.05
C PRO A 468 53.32 19.81 1.96
N SER A 469 53.89 20.87 1.41
CA SER A 469 53.38 21.78 0.37
C SER A 469 52.85 21.09 -0.91
N PRO A 470 51.84 21.67 -1.60
CA PRO A 470 51.30 21.08 -2.81
C PRO A 470 52.17 21.38 -4.05
N VAL A 471 52.36 20.33 -4.85
CA VAL A 471 52.88 20.37 -6.22
C VAL A 471 51.74 20.72 -7.19
N ASN A 472 52.07 21.51 -8.23
CA ASN A 472 51.20 21.89 -9.34
C ASN A 472 50.69 20.71 -10.16
N GLY A 473 49.45 20.83 -10.66
CA GLY A 473 48.97 20.19 -11.88
C GLY A 473 47.87 19.15 -11.69
N GLY A 474 46.61 19.53 -11.92
CA GLY A 474 45.49 18.57 -12.02
C GLY A 474 44.12 19.24 -12.15
N ALA A 475 43.48 19.00 -13.31
CA ALA A 475 42.11 19.27 -13.74
C ALA A 475 41.08 19.84 -12.73
N ALA A 476 40.32 20.85 -13.20
CA ALA A 476 39.12 21.35 -12.54
C ALA A 476 38.17 20.21 -12.13
N GLY A 477 37.83 20.15 -10.83
CA GLY A 477 36.90 19.18 -10.27
C GLY A 477 35.46 19.36 -10.77
N PRO A 478 34.61 18.34 -10.61
CA PRO A 478 33.26 18.33 -11.18
C PRO A 478 32.37 19.37 -10.49
N SER A 479 31.71 20.20 -11.29
CA SER A 479 30.66 21.12 -10.83
C SER A 479 29.43 20.33 -10.38
N ASN A 480 28.97 20.56 -9.15
CA ASN A 480 27.72 20.01 -8.62
C ASN A 480 26.45 20.75 -9.10
N ARG A 481 26.58 21.69 -10.06
CA ARG A 481 25.42 22.36 -10.63
C ARG A 481 24.63 21.33 -11.47
N PRO A 482 23.33 21.13 -11.21
CA PRO A 482 22.52 20.25 -12.03
C PRO A 482 22.61 20.71 -13.49
N GLN A 483 22.86 19.78 -14.40
CA GLN A 483 22.93 20.08 -15.82
C GLN A 483 21.58 20.64 -16.26
N TYR A 484 21.59 21.82 -16.87
CA TYR A 484 20.37 22.48 -17.33
C TYR A 484 19.73 21.65 -18.46
N HIS A 485 18.51 21.16 -18.22
CA HIS A 485 17.69 20.51 -19.24
C HIS A 485 16.21 20.86 -18.99
N PRO A 486 15.38 21.12 -20.02
CA PRO A 486 13.96 21.46 -19.84
C PRO A 486 13.19 20.43 -18.99
N PHE A 487 13.58 19.16 -19.06
CA PHE A 487 13.06 18.09 -18.20
C PHE A 487 13.45 18.26 -16.72
N THR A 488 14.72 18.52 -16.42
CA THR A 488 15.21 18.65 -15.03
C THR A 488 14.74 19.93 -14.36
N GLN A 489 14.41 20.96 -15.15
CA GLN A 489 13.86 22.23 -14.69
C GLN A 489 12.32 22.30 -14.71
N GLN A 490 11.64 21.19 -15.07
CA GLN A 490 10.18 21.14 -15.20
C GLN A 490 9.59 22.17 -16.20
N GLN A 491 10.37 22.53 -17.21
CA GLN A 491 10.01 23.46 -18.29
C GLN A 491 9.63 22.71 -19.57
N LEU A 492 9.19 21.46 -19.46
CA LEU A 492 8.65 20.74 -20.62
C LEU A 492 7.39 21.46 -21.13
N PRO A 493 7.18 21.50 -22.46
CA PRO A 493 5.92 21.97 -23.01
C PRO A 493 4.79 21.11 -22.46
N ALA A 494 3.90 21.71 -21.69
CA ALA A 494 2.75 21.06 -21.09
C ALA A 494 1.48 21.76 -21.54
N CYS A 495 0.51 20.97 -22.03
CA CYS A 495 -0.84 21.46 -22.23
C CYS A 495 -1.58 21.40 -20.88
N LYS A 496 -2.03 22.55 -20.38
CA LYS A 496 -2.87 22.64 -19.18
C LYS A 496 -4.31 22.91 -19.63
N PRO A 497 -5.12 21.87 -19.90
CA PRO A 497 -6.48 22.07 -20.39
C PRO A 497 -7.33 22.70 -19.29
N ILE A 498 -7.62 23.99 -19.43
CA ILE A 498 -8.58 24.68 -18.57
C ILE A 498 -9.97 24.38 -19.13
N LEU A 499 -10.80 23.69 -18.34
CA LEU A 499 -12.16 23.33 -18.75
C LEU A 499 -13.06 24.56 -18.69
N THR A 500 -13.25 25.20 -19.85
CA THR A 500 -14.22 26.29 -20.00
C THR A 500 -15.53 25.77 -20.58
N PRO A 501 -16.68 26.42 -20.30
CA PRO A 501 -17.94 26.04 -20.92
C PRO A 501 -17.90 26.03 -22.46
N GLN A 502 -17.12 26.95 -23.06
CA GLN A 502 -16.89 27.01 -24.51
C GLN A 502 -16.21 25.76 -25.07
N MET A 503 -15.41 25.05 -24.27
CA MET A 503 -14.78 23.78 -24.65
C MET A 503 -15.65 22.57 -24.32
N VAL A 504 -16.28 22.56 -23.14
CA VAL A 504 -17.02 21.40 -22.62
C VAL A 504 -18.35 21.20 -23.34
N VAL A 505 -19.10 22.28 -23.61
CA VAL A 505 -20.43 22.19 -24.22
C VAL A 505 -20.39 21.57 -25.62
N PRO A 506 -19.52 22.00 -26.57
CA PRO A 506 -19.45 21.37 -27.89
C PRO A 506 -19.07 19.90 -27.84
N VAL A 507 -18.17 19.51 -26.93
CA VAL A 507 -17.76 18.11 -26.76
C VAL A 507 -18.94 17.24 -26.30
N LEU A 508 -19.71 17.71 -25.30
CA LEU A 508 -20.89 16.98 -24.82
C LEU A 508 -21.97 16.82 -25.89
N LEU A 509 -22.24 17.88 -26.65
CA LEU A 509 -23.21 17.83 -27.76
C LEU A 509 -22.73 16.90 -28.88
N PHE A 510 -21.44 16.95 -29.24
CA PHE A 510 -20.84 16.08 -30.25
C PHE A 510 -20.90 14.59 -29.86
N VAL A 511 -20.57 14.26 -28.61
CA VAL A 511 -20.70 12.89 -28.09
C VAL A 511 -22.15 12.42 -28.17
N GLY A 512 -23.11 13.27 -27.77
CA GLY A 512 -24.54 12.96 -27.88
C GLY A 512 -24.98 12.67 -29.33
N LEU A 513 -24.60 13.53 -30.27
CA LEU A 513 -24.94 13.42 -31.70
C LEU A 513 -24.36 12.16 -32.35
N ILE A 514 -23.23 11.65 -31.89
CA ILE A 514 -22.61 10.43 -32.42
C ILE A 514 -23.15 9.17 -31.72
N PHE A 515 -23.26 9.19 -30.40
CA PHE A 515 -23.58 7.99 -29.63
C PHE A 515 -25.03 7.54 -29.83
N ILE A 516 -25.97 8.48 -30.02
CA ILE A 516 -27.38 8.14 -30.23
C ILE A 516 -27.59 7.35 -31.54
N PRO A 517 -27.14 7.80 -32.73
CA PRO A 517 -27.26 7.02 -33.97
C PRO A 517 -26.56 5.66 -33.90
N ILE A 518 -25.36 5.60 -33.33
CA ILE A 518 -24.63 4.33 -33.14
C ILE A 518 -25.45 3.38 -32.25
N GLY A 519 -25.98 3.87 -31.13
CA GLY A 519 -26.79 3.08 -30.23
C GLY A 519 -28.07 2.54 -30.88
N LEU A 520 -28.76 3.37 -31.66
CA LEU A 520 -29.95 2.97 -32.43
C LEU A 520 -29.59 1.93 -33.51
N ALA A 521 -28.48 2.10 -34.22
CA ALA A 521 -28.00 1.14 -35.21
C ALA A 521 -27.65 -0.21 -34.55
N CYS A 522 -27.02 -0.20 -33.37
CA CYS A 522 -26.75 -1.41 -32.59
C CYS A 522 -28.03 -2.12 -32.15
N ILE A 523 -29.05 -1.38 -31.69
CA ILE A 523 -30.37 -1.95 -31.33
C ILE A 523 -31.02 -2.58 -32.56
N ALA A 524 -31.02 -1.88 -33.71
CA ALA A 524 -31.59 -2.40 -34.94
C ALA A 524 -30.86 -3.67 -35.41
N ALA A 525 -29.53 -3.70 -35.36
CA ALA A 525 -28.73 -4.87 -35.71
C ALA A 525 -29.01 -6.07 -34.77
N SER A 526 -29.11 -5.83 -33.47
CA SER A 526 -29.45 -6.86 -32.48
C SER A 526 -30.89 -7.40 -32.65
N ASN A 527 -31.85 -6.54 -32.97
CA ASN A 527 -33.25 -6.95 -33.18
C ASN A 527 -33.48 -7.77 -34.46
N LYS A 528 -32.54 -7.73 -35.42
CA LYS A 528 -32.55 -8.62 -36.59
C LYS A 528 -32.17 -10.06 -36.25
N VAL A 529 -31.51 -10.29 -35.10
CA VAL A 529 -31.16 -11.63 -34.64
C VAL A 529 -32.40 -12.34 -34.11
N VAL A 530 -32.67 -13.52 -34.66
CA VAL A 530 -33.80 -14.38 -34.27
C VAL A 530 -33.26 -15.44 -33.31
N GLU A 531 -33.89 -15.55 -32.14
CA GLU A 531 -33.57 -16.58 -31.14
C GLU A 531 -34.84 -17.37 -30.80
N VAL A 532 -34.75 -18.69 -30.80
CA VAL A 532 -35.76 -19.62 -30.27
C VAL A 532 -35.17 -20.26 -29.02
N VAL A 533 -35.79 -20.03 -27.87
CA VAL A 533 -35.29 -20.46 -26.55
C VAL A 533 -36.30 -21.40 -25.93
N TYR A 534 -35.91 -22.65 -25.66
CA TYR A 534 -36.80 -23.68 -25.13
C TYR A 534 -36.19 -24.41 -23.93
N GLN A 535 -36.81 -24.25 -22.77
CA GLN A 535 -36.37 -24.90 -21.53
C GLN A 535 -36.97 -26.31 -21.46
N TYR A 536 -36.14 -27.35 -21.59
CA TYR A 536 -36.61 -28.74 -21.67
C TYR A 536 -36.40 -29.56 -20.39
N GLU A 537 -35.60 -29.07 -19.43
CA GLU A 537 -35.16 -29.81 -18.24
C GLU A 537 -36.30 -30.51 -17.48
N THR A 538 -37.36 -29.83 -17.08
CA THR A 538 -38.49 -30.45 -16.36
C THR A 538 -39.48 -31.15 -17.30
N LEU A 539 -39.60 -30.69 -18.56
CA LEU A 539 -40.54 -31.25 -19.54
C LEU A 539 -40.13 -32.64 -20.04
N CYS A 540 -38.84 -32.95 -19.98
CA CYS A 540 -38.28 -34.24 -20.36
C CYS A 540 -38.19 -35.24 -19.19
N VAL A 541 -38.91 -34.99 -18.08
CA VAL A 541 -39.05 -35.91 -16.95
C VAL A 541 -40.45 -36.53 -17.00
N PRO A 542 -40.60 -37.86 -16.95
CA PRO A 542 -41.90 -38.51 -16.87
C PRO A 542 -42.71 -38.02 -15.67
N GLU A 543 -44.03 -37.84 -15.83
CA GLU A 543 -44.90 -37.29 -14.77
C GLU A 543 -44.75 -38.00 -13.42
N ARG A 544 -44.64 -39.34 -13.45
CA ARG A 544 -44.44 -40.20 -12.26
C ARG A 544 -43.15 -39.94 -11.48
N MET A 545 -42.17 -39.24 -12.06
CA MET A 545 -40.85 -38.96 -11.47
C MET A 545 -40.62 -37.46 -11.21
N LEU A 546 -41.64 -36.61 -11.37
CA LEU A 546 -41.48 -35.15 -11.19
C LEU A 546 -41.07 -34.76 -9.77
N ASP A 547 -41.51 -35.52 -8.78
CA ASP A 547 -41.16 -35.31 -7.36
C ASP A 547 -39.74 -35.78 -7.02
N ASN A 548 -39.17 -36.69 -7.83
CA ASN A 548 -37.82 -37.23 -7.63
C ASN A 548 -37.00 -37.26 -8.93
N LYS A 549 -36.72 -36.07 -9.46
CA LYS A 549 -35.96 -35.88 -10.71
C LYS A 549 -34.52 -36.40 -10.64
N VAL A 550 -33.93 -36.43 -9.44
CA VAL A 550 -32.55 -36.94 -9.22
C VAL A 550 -32.51 -38.45 -9.40
N ALA A 551 -33.51 -39.19 -8.89
CA ALA A 551 -33.62 -40.62 -9.14
C ALA A 551 -33.80 -40.92 -10.64
N TYR A 552 -34.63 -40.13 -11.34
CA TYR A 552 -34.80 -40.27 -12.78
C TYR A 552 -33.48 -40.17 -13.54
N ILE A 553 -32.67 -39.13 -13.28
CA ILE A 553 -31.44 -38.90 -14.03
C ILE A 553 -30.31 -39.89 -13.70
N GLN A 554 -30.32 -40.45 -12.48
CA GLN A 554 -29.30 -41.40 -12.02
C GLN A 554 -29.59 -42.85 -12.43
N ASP A 555 -30.84 -43.19 -12.74
CA ASP A 555 -31.23 -44.54 -13.14
C ASP A 555 -30.87 -44.81 -14.61
N PRO A 556 -29.92 -45.72 -14.91
CA PRO A 556 -29.52 -46.04 -16.28
C PRO A 556 -30.53 -46.89 -17.03
N SER A 557 -31.52 -47.50 -16.35
CA SER A 557 -32.53 -48.37 -16.98
C SER A 557 -33.67 -47.59 -17.63
N ILE A 558 -33.86 -46.33 -17.26
CA ILE A 558 -34.93 -45.48 -17.79
C ILE A 558 -34.43 -44.75 -19.05
N ASP A 559 -35.17 -44.86 -20.15
CA ASP A 559 -34.91 -44.10 -21.38
C ASP A 559 -35.01 -42.59 -21.12
N LYS A 560 -33.99 -41.85 -21.59
CA LYS A 560 -33.84 -40.40 -21.44
C LYS A 560 -34.22 -39.64 -22.72
N THR A 561 -34.71 -40.34 -23.72
CA THR A 561 -35.17 -39.76 -24.98
C THR A 561 -36.39 -38.88 -24.75
N CYS A 562 -36.33 -37.65 -25.26
CA CYS A 562 -37.38 -36.65 -25.14
C CYS A 562 -37.58 -35.95 -26.48
N THR A 563 -38.84 -35.81 -26.90
CA THR A 563 -39.20 -35.12 -28.15
C THR A 563 -39.80 -33.76 -27.84
N ILE A 564 -39.27 -32.73 -28.51
CA ILE A 564 -39.63 -31.33 -28.34
C ILE A 564 -40.09 -30.79 -29.70
N PHE A 565 -41.12 -29.95 -29.70
CA PHE A 565 -41.60 -29.26 -30.90
C PHE A 565 -41.28 -27.77 -30.80
N LEU A 566 -40.46 -27.26 -31.70
CA LEU A 566 -40.06 -25.86 -31.77
C LEU A 566 -40.74 -25.18 -32.94
N LYS A 567 -41.57 -24.16 -32.65
CA LYS A 567 -42.16 -23.30 -33.68
C LYS A 567 -41.20 -22.16 -34.01
N ILE A 568 -40.86 -21.99 -35.28
CA ILE A 568 -39.95 -20.94 -35.75
C ILE A 568 -40.73 -19.62 -35.88
N PRO A 569 -40.39 -18.54 -35.13
CA PRO A 569 -41.21 -17.33 -35.09
C PRO A 569 -40.98 -16.41 -36.30
N LYS A 570 -39.81 -16.49 -36.95
CA LYS A 570 -39.38 -15.68 -38.10
C LYS A 570 -38.35 -16.47 -38.89
N ASP A 571 -38.23 -16.17 -40.18
CA ASP A 571 -37.22 -16.77 -41.05
C ASP A 571 -35.81 -16.67 -40.43
N MET A 572 -35.13 -17.82 -40.37
CA MET A 572 -33.76 -17.96 -39.88
C MET A 572 -32.87 -18.38 -41.05
N LYS A 573 -31.93 -17.51 -41.43
CA LYS A 573 -30.94 -17.81 -42.48
C LYS A 573 -29.77 -18.59 -41.94
N MET A 574 -29.27 -19.55 -42.74
CA MET A 574 -28.06 -20.30 -42.43
C MET A 574 -26.81 -19.40 -42.33
N PRO A 575 -25.80 -19.74 -41.51
CA PRO A 575 -25.80 -20.84 -40.55
C PRO A 575 -26.62 -20.52 -39.30
N ILE A 576 -27.43 -21.48 -38.84
CA ILE A 576 -28.20 -21.38 -37.60
C ILE A 576 -27.41 -22.06 -36.49
N TYR A 577 -27.11 -21.33 -35.43
CA TYR A 577 -26.29 -21.81 -34.32
C TYR A 577 -27.15 -22.48 -33.25
N ILE A 578 -26.76 -23.68 -32.85
CA ILE A 578 -27.39 -24.43 -31.76
C ILE A 578 -26.55 -24.24 -30.51
N TYR A 579 -27.14 -23.66 -29.46
CA TYR A 579 -26.52 -23.55 -28.16
C TYR A 579 -27.29 -24.36 -27.12
N TYR A 580 -26.58 -24.98 -26.20
CA TYR A 580 -27.16 -25.34 -24.91
C TYR A 580 -26.84 -24.27 -23.90
N GLN A 581 -27.80 -23.96 -23.04
CA GLN A 581 -27.65 -23.05 -21.93
C GLN A 581 -27.83 -23.81 -20.62
N LEU A 582 -26.85 -23.65 -19.74
CA LEU A 582 -26.91 -24.13 -18.36
C LEU A 582 -27.09 -22.94 -17.43
N ASP A 583 -27.93 -23.13 -16.42
CA ASP A 583 -28.15 -22.17 -15.35
C ASP A 583 -27.65 -22.73 -14.00
N LYS A 584 -27.19 -21.84 -13.12
CA LYS A 584 -26.63 -22.15 -11.80
C LYS A 584 -25.45 -23.13 -11.83
N PHE A 585 -24.66 -23.13 -12.89
CA PHE A 585 -23.46 -23.97 -13.01
C PHE A 585 -22.18 -23.12 -12.97
N TYR A 586 -21.35 -23.30 -11.96
CA TYR A 586 -20.22 -22.40 -11.66
C TYR A 586 -18.89 -22.90 -12.23
N GLN A 587 -18.59 -22.60 -13.51
CA GLN A 587 -17.29 -22.91 -14.13
C GLN A 587 -16.14 -22.01 -13.65
N ASN A 588 -16.46 -20.82 -13.12
CA ASN A 588 -15.49 -19.81 -12.67
C ASN A 588 -14.96 -20.03 -11.24
N HIS A 589 -15.32 -21.14 -10.59
CA HIS A 589 -14.84 -21.45 -9.26
C HIS A 589 -13.31 -21.67 -9.27
N ARG A 590 -12.58 -21.14 -8.27
CA ARG A 590 -11.09 -21.20 -8.20
C ARG A 590 -10.53 -22.61 -8.41
N ARG A 591 -11.22 -23.64 -7.92
CA ARG A 591 -10.82 -25.05 -8.04
C ARG A 591 -11.11 -25.67 -9.42
N ALA A 592 -11.98 -25.06 -10.21
CA ALA A 592 -12.37 -25.54 -11.53
C ALA A 592 -11.45 -24.99 -12.65
N VAL A 593 -10.92 -23.77 -12.50
CA VAL A 593 -10.22 -23.04 -13.59
C VAL A 593 -8.79 -23.52 -13.87
N VAL A 594 -8.13 -24.24 -12.96
CA VAL A 594 -6.70 -24.58 -13.09
C VAL A 594 -6.51 -25.95 -13.73
N MET A 595 -6.18 -26.04 -15.03
CA MET A 595 -5.90 -27.34 -15.68
C MET A 595 -4.77 -27.22 -16.74
N HIS A 596 -3.83 -28.16 -16.75
CA HIS A 596 -2.63 -28.12 -17.63
C HIS A 596 -2.42 -29.40 -18.47
N SER A 597 -3.21 -30.46 -18.26
CA SER A 597 -2.97 -31.78 -18.87
C SER A 597 -3.30 -31.88 -20.36
N TRP A 598 -3.89 -30.83 -20.96
CA TRP A 598 -4.12 -30.75 -22.41
C TRP A 598 -2.84 -30.37 -23.19
N ASN A 599 -1.83 -29.83 -22.49
CA ASN A 599 -0.55 -29.47 -23.09
C ASN A 599 0.34 -30.72 -23.22
N PRO A 600 0.89 -31.03 -24.41
CA PRO A 600 1.75 -32.21 -24.61
C PRO A 600 2.97 -32.26 -23.66
N LYS A 601 3.48 -31.11 -23.20
CA LYS A 601 4.60 -31.04 -22.25
C LYS A 601 4.22 -31.29 -20.79
N LYS A 602 2.91 -31.26 -20.45
CA LYS A 602 2.40 -31.35 -19.08
C LYS A 602 1.32 -32.43 -18.93
N VAL A 603 1.26 -33.41 -19.83
CA VAL A 603 0.22 -34.46 -19.82
C VAL A 603 0.22 -35.28 -18.53
N ASN A 604 1.40 -35.47 -17.91
CA ASN A 604 1.54 -36.21 -16.65
C ASN A 604 1.45 -35.32 -15.39
N ASP A 605 1.33 -33.99 -15.53
CA ASP A 605 1.27 -33.08 -14.38
C ASP A 605 -0.17 -32.91 -13.89
N THR A 606 -0.54 -33.71 -12.89
CA THR A 606 -1.91 -33.76 -12.34
C THR A 606 -2.07 -32.97 -11.04
N ARG A 607 -1.05 -32.24 -10.58
CA ARG A 607 -1.04 -31.52 -9.29
C ARG A 607 -2.19 -30.53 -9.13
N SER A 608 -2.53 -29.83 -10.21
CA SER A 608 -3.62 -28.85 -10.25
C SER A 608 -5.00 -29.46 -10.52
N CYS A 609 -5.08 -30.75 -10.87
CA CYS A 609 -6.30 -31.40 -11.33
C CYS A 609 -7.17 -32.01 -10.21
N LYS A 610 -6.78 -31.88 -8.94
CA LYS A 610 -7.52 -32.50 -7.82
C LYS A 610 -8.96 -31.95 -7.69
N PRO A 611 -9.97 -32.78 -7.38
CA PRO A 611 -9.86 -34.20 -7.01
C PRO A 611 -9.69 -35.18 -8.20
N GLU A 612 -10.20 -34.84 -9.38
CA GLU A 612 -10.20 -35.71 -10.58
C GLU A 612 -8.83 -35.70 -11.31
N ALA A 613 -7.80 -36.15 -10.60
CA ALA A 613 -6.42 -36.16 -11.07
C ALA A 613 -5.97 -37.53 -11.61
N THR A 614 -6.34 -38.62 -10.92
CA THR A 614 -5.89 -39.99 -11.20
C THR A 614 -7.01 -41.01 -10.98
N VAL A 615 -6.98 -42.12 -11.70
CA VAL A 615 -7.83 -43.30 -11.49
C VAL A 615 -6.90 -44.51 -11.34
N HIS A 616 -7.04 -45.27 -10.24
CA HIS A 616 -6.17 -46.41 -9.90
C HIS A 616 -4.65 -46.08 -9.99
N GLY A 617 -4.25 -44.87 -9.57
CA GLY A 617 -2.86 -44.43 -9.61
C GLY A 617 -2.38 -43.90 -10.97
N ASN A 618 -3.15 -44.06 -12.04
CA ASN A 618 -2.80 -43.57 -13.37
C ASN A 618 -3.41 -42.19 -13.65
N PRO A 619 -2.70 -41.29 -14.36
CA PRO A 619 -3.21 -39.96 -14.68
C PRO A 619 -4.44 -40.02 -15.60
N ILE A 620 -5.40 -39.14 -15.32
CA ILE A 620 -6.54 -38.89 -16.21
C ILE A 620 -6.10 -37.87 -17.27
N VAL A 621 -6.45 -38.08 -18.54
CA VAL A 621 -6.18 -37.15 -19.64
C VAL A 621 -7.46 -36.93 -20.43
N PRO A 622 -7.97 -35.69 -20.54
CA PRO A 622 -7.64 -34.52 -19.72
C PRO A 622 -8.10 -34.70 -18.26
N CYS A 623 -7.27 -34.33 -17.28
CA CYS A 623 -7.65 -34.34 -15.86
C CYS A 623 -8.42 -33.08 -15.46
N GLY A 624 -9.12 -33.16 -14.32
CA GLY A 624 -9.78 -32.03 -13.70
C GLY A 624 -11.30 -32.05 -13.73
N LEU A 625 -11.90 -31.33 -12.77
CA LEU A 625 -13.35 -31.22 -12.62
C LEU A 625 -14.05 -30.64 -13.85
N VAL A 626 -13.47 -29.62 -14.51
CA VAL A 626 -14.10 -29.02 -15.70
C VAL A 626 -14.17 -30.03 -16.82
N ALA A 627 -13.05 -30.70 -17.14
CA ALA A 627 -13.06 -31.74 -18.16
C ALA A 627 -14.01 -32.87 -17.77
N TRP A 628 -13.90 -33.37 -16.53
CA TRP A 628 -14.70 -34.48 -16.01
C TRP A 628 -16.21 -34.22 -16.04
N SER A 629 -16.66 -32.97 -15.86
CA SER A 629 -18.07 -32.60 -15.90
C SER A 629 -18.59 -32.31 -17.32
N LEU A 630 -17.98 -32.86 -18.37
CA LEU A 630 -18.31 -32.59 -19.78
C LEU A 630 -19.80 -32.80 -20.09
N PHE A 631 -20.44 -31.78 -20.67
CA PHE A 631 -21.85 -31.86 -21.06
C PHE A 631 -22.15 -33.05 -21.99
N ASN A 632 -23.23 -33.80 -21.72
CA ASN A 632 -23.52 -35.08 -22.38
C ASN A 632 -24.96 -35.25 -22.92
N ASP A 633 -25.77 -34.20 -22.94
CA ASP A 633 -27.02 -34.27 -23.70
C ASP A 633 -26.72 -34.23 -25.20
N THR A 634 -27.56 -34.90 -25.98
CA THR A 634 -27.50 -34.88 -27.45
C THR A 634 -28.78 -34.29 -28.03
N TYR A 635 -28.68 -33.76 -29.23
CA TYR A 635 -29.80 -33.19 -29.98
C TYR A 635 -29.75 -33.68 -31.44
N SER A 636 -30.88 -34.12 -31.95
CA SER A 636 -31.15 -34.31 -33.38
C SER A 636 -32.38 -33.52 -33.79
N PHE A 637 -32.40 -33.04 -35.04
CA PHE A 637 -33.41 -32.11 -35.54
C PHE A 637 -34.03 -32.70 -36.81
N ALA A 638 -35.35 -32.57 -36.93
CA ALA A 638 -36.09 -33.02 -38.09
C ALA A 638 -37.18 -32.01 -38.47
N ARG A 639 -37.40 -31.90 -39.78
CA ARG A 639 -38.47 -31.13 -40.43
C ARG A 639 -39.40 -32.13 -41.11
N GLY A 640 -40.52 -32.46 -40.47
CA GLY A 640 -41.36 -33.58 -40.92
C GLY A 640 -40.57 -34.88 -40.96
N SER A 641 -40.37 -35.46 -42.15
CA SER A 641 -39.54 -36.65 -42.37
C SER A 641 -38.07 -36.35 -42.73
N GLU A 642 -37.71 -35.09 -42.97
CA GLU A 642 -36.37 -34.69 -43.38
C GLU A 642 -35.48 -34.46 -42.15
N THR A 643 -34.31 -35.08 -42.09
CA THR A 643 -33.35 -34.86 -40.99
C THR A 643 -32.49 -33.64 -41.27
N LEU A 644 -32.45 -32.69 -40.33
CA LEU A 644 -31.59 -31.52 -40.40
C LEU A 644 -30.21 -31.87 -39.82
N MET A 645 -29.19 -31.91 -40.68
CA MET A 645 -27.84 -32.27 -40.26
C MET A 645 -27.22 -31.20 -39.34
N VAL A 646 -26.67 -31.65 -38.20
CA VAL A 646 -25.95 -30.79 -37.26
C VAL A 646 -24.46 -30.86 -37.54
N ASN A 647 -23.89 -29.80 -38.10
CA ASN A 647 -22.46 -29.67 -38.29
C ASN A 647 -21.77 -29.32 -36.96
N LYS A 648 -20.93 -30.25 -36.47
CA LYS A 648 -20.11 -30.08 -35.26
C LYS A 648 -18.65 -29.70 -35.54
N GLN A 649 -18.28 -29.50 -36.80
CA GLN A 649 -16.94 -29.04 -37.16
C GLN A 649 -16.86 -27.51 -37.12
N GLY A 650 -15.71 -26.97 -36.74
CA GLY A 650 -15.49 -25.52 -36.74
C GLY A 650 -16.26 -24.75 -35.67
N ILE A 651 -16.72 -25.42 -34.61
CA ILE A 651 -17.47 -24.82 -33.48
C ILE A 651 -16.56 -24.24 -32.39
N SER A 652 -15.31 -24.69 -32.31
CA SER A 652 -14.27 -24.11 -31.44
C SER A 652 -13.46 -23.04 -32.18
N TRP A 653 -12.55 -22.35 -31.49
CA TRP A 653 -11.69 -21.36 -32.12
C TRP A 653 -10.54 -22.05 -32.84
N ARG A 654 -10.09 -21.45 -33.94
CA ARG A 654 -8.95 -21.97 -34.71
C ARG A 654 -7.69 -22.10 -33.84
N SER A 655 -7.42 -21.12 -32.99
CA SER A 655 -6.30 -21.13 -32.05
C SER A 655 -6.36 -22.28 -31.04
N GLU A 656 -7.56 -22.71 -30.63
CA GLU A 656 -7.73 -23.85 -29.72
C GLU A 656 -7.34 -25.16 -30.41
N ARG A 657 -7.82 -25.34 -31.65
CA ARG A 657 -7.50 -26.52 -32.48
C ARG A 657 -6.03 -26.63 -32.88
N GLU A 658 -5.37 -25.49 -33.11
CA GLU A 658 -4.03 -25.45 -33.67
C GLU A 658 -2.91 -25.29 -32.63
N HIS A 659 -3.16 -24.57 -31.53
CA HIS A 659 -2.10 -24.14 -30.59
C HIS A 659 -2.32 -24.55 -29.13
N ILE A 660 -3.56 -24.74 -28.67
CA ILE A 660 -3.84 -24.99 -27.24
C ILE A 660 -3.94 -26.50 -26.95
N PHE A 661 -4.79 -27.22 -27.69
CA PHE A 661 -4.97 -28.65 -27.50
C PHE A 661 -3.93 -29.45 -28.30
N GLY A 662 -3.24 -30.37 -27.64
CA GLY A 662 -2.15 -31.14 -28.27
C GLY A 662 -2.61 -32.06 -29.40
N LYS A 663 -1.95 -31.98 -30.57
CA LYS A 663 -2.24 -32.79 -31.77
C LYS A 663 -2.00 -34.30 -31.60
N HIS A 664 -1.15 -34.67 -30.64
CA HIS A 664 -0.79 -36.06 -30.34
C HIS A 664 -1.14 -36.45 -28.90
N VAL A 665 -2.07 -35.73 -28.27
CA VAL A 665 -2.55 -36.04 -26.92
C VAL A 665 -3.91 -36.71 -27.06
N TYR A 666 -4.03 -37.95 -26.60
CA TYR A 666 -5.24 -38.75 -26.65
C TYR A 666 -5.84 -38.90 -25.24
N PRO A 667 -7.19 -39.01 -25.13
CA PRO A 667 -7.83 -39.28 -23.84
C PRO A 667 -7.31 -40.56 -23.19
N ARG A 668 -7.07 -40.53 -21.88
CA ARG A 668 -6.63 -41.69 -21.08
C ARG A 668 -7.34 -41.71 -19.73
N ASN A 669 -7.85 -42.86 -19.32
CA ASN A 669 -8.53 -43.07 -18.03
C ASN A 669 -9.70 -42.10 -17.75
N PHE A 670 -10.23 -41.43 -18.78
CA PHE A 670 -11.26 -40.40 -18.65
C PHE A 670 -12.65 -41.03 -18.48
N GLN A 671 -13.40 -40.61 -17.45
CA GLN A 671 -14.67 -41.24 -17.02
C GLN A 671 -14.57 -42.75 -16.71
N ASN A 672 -13.39 -43.22 -16.28
CA ASN A 672 -13.14 -44.64 -15.98
C ASN A 672 -13.18 -44.96 -14.48
N GLY A 673 -13.62 -44.00 -13.65
CA GLY A 673 -13.77 -44.18 -12.20
C GLY A 673 -15.17 -44.69 -11.82
N THR A 674 -15.41 -44.81 -10.51
CA THR A 674 -16.73 -45.18 -9.96
C THR A 674 -17.78 -44.08 -10.17
N LEU A 675 -17.34 -42.82 -10.26
CA LEU A 675 -18.19 -41.67 -10.54
C LEU A 675 -17.98 -41.21 -11.99
N ILE A 676 -19.08 -41.08 -12.74
CA ILE A 676 -19.10 -40.53 -14.09
C ILE A 676 -19.72 -39.13 -14.03
N GLY A 677 -18.98 -38.12 -14.45
CA GLY A 677 -19.38 -36.72 -14.35
C GLY A 677 -20.11 -36.17 -15.56
N GLY A 678 -20.07 -36.88 -16.68
CA GLY A 678 -20.54 -36.35 -17.95
C GLY A 678 -20.22 -37.27 -19.12
N SER A 679 -19.92 -36.65 -20.28
CA SER A 679 -19.72 -37.38 -21.54
C SER A 679 -18.38 -38.11 -21.56
N ARG A 680 -18.29 -39.15 -22.39
CA ARG A 680 -17.03 -39.86 -22.69
C ARG A 680 -16.37 -39.26 -23.93
N LEU A 681 -15.04 -39.25 -23.96
CA LEU A 681 -14.25 -38.83 -25.11
C LEU A 681 -13.91 -40.04 -25.99
N ASP A 682 -13.73 -39.79 -27.28
CA ASP A 682 -13.30 -40.82 -28.24
C ASP A 682 -11.80 -41.10 -28.04
N ALA A 683 -11.47 -42.31 -27.60
CA ALA A 683 -10.09 -42.72 -27.33
C ALA A 683 -9.22 -42.75 -28.60
N ASN A 684 -9.82 -42.89 -29.78
CA ASN A 684 -9.13 -42.94 -31.06
C ASN A 684 -8.92 -41.56 -31.69
N LYS A 685 -9.45 -40.49 -31.10
CA LYS A 685 -9.31 -39.11 -31.59
C LYS A 685 -8.47 -38.26 -30.64
N PRO A 686 -7.44 -37.55 -31.13
CA PRO A 686 -6.67 -36.65 -30.29
C PRO A 686 -7.53 -35.48 -29.79
N LEU A 687 -7.17 -34.90 -28.64
CA LEU A 687 -7.95 -33.82 -28.00
C LEU A 687 -8.16 -32.62 -28.92
N ASN A 688 -7.21 -32.33 -29.83
CA ASN A 688 -7.31 -31.24 -30.79
C ASN A 688 -8.36 -31.46 -31.91
N LYS A 689 -8.99 -32.64 -31.97
CA LYS A 689 -10.08 -32.98 -32.90
C LYS A 689 -11.43 -33.16 -32.21
N GLN A 690 -11.48 -33.03 -30.89
CA GLN A 690 -12.72 -33.16 -30.10
C GLN A 690 -13.24 -31.76 -29.74
N GLU A 691 -13.91 -31.09 -30.68
CA GLU A 691 -14.31 -29.68 -30.51
C GLU A 691 -15.35 -29.45 -29.40
N ASP A 692 -16.24 -30.43 -29.14
CA ASP A 692 -17.20 -30.39 -28.02
C ASP A 692 -16.48 -30.22 -26.67
N LEU A 693 -15.34 -30.92 -26.50
CA LEU A 693 -14.48 -30.76 -25.33
C LEU A 693 -13.90 -29.33 -25.29
N MET A 694 -13.37 -28.82 -26.39
CA MET A 694 -12.75 -27.49 -26.41
C MET A 694 -13.72 -26.38 -26.03
N VAL A 695 -14.94 -26.44 -26.57
CA VAL A 695 -16.01 -25.49 -26.24
C VAL A 695 -16.34 -25.55 -24.75
N TRP A 696 -16.37 -26.75 -24.17
CA TRP A 696 -16.64 -26.95 -22.74
C TRP A 696 -15.50 -26.47 -21.84
N MET A 697 -14.26 -26.76 -22.22
CA MET A 697 -13.04 -26.40 -21.47
C MET A 697 -12.81 -24.90 -21.41
N ARG A 698 -13.35 -24.12 -22.36
CA ARG A 698 -13.36 -22.66 -22.24
C ARG A 698 -14.32 -22.25 -21.14
N THR A 699 -13.84 -22.02 -19.93
CA THR A 699 -14.69 -21.73 -18.77
C THR A 699 -15.56 -20.48 -18.97
N ALA A 700 -16.82 -20.56 -18.54
CA ALA A 700 -17.72 -19.42 -18.52
C ALA A 700 -17.47 -18.54 -17.28
N ALA A 701 -17.56 -17.22 -17.46
CA ALA A 701 -17.38 -16.26 -16.38
C ALA A 701 -18.62 -16.13 -15.46
N LEU A 702 -19.81 -16.49 -15.97
CA LEU A 702 -21.10 -16.36 -15.31
C LEU A 702 -21.70 -17.75 -15.02
N PRO A 703 -22.55 -17.89 -13.98
CA PRO A 703 -23.21 -19.16 -13.64
C PRO A 703 -24.28 -19.59 -14.66
N THR A 704 -24.80 -18.62 -15.42
CA THR A 704 -25.69 -18.86 -16.55
C THR A 704 -24.91 -18.59 -17.83
N PHE A 705 -24.75 -19.61 -18.67
CA PHE A 705 -23.94 -19.48 -19.88
C PHE A 705 -24.44 -20.35 -21.01
N ARG A 706 -24.11 -19.93 -22.23
CA ARG A 706 -24.38 -20.67 -23.47
C ARG A 706 -23.08 -21.26 -24.02
N LYS A 707 -23.15 -22.44 -24.60
CA LYS A 707 -22.05 -23.09 -25.32
C LYS A 707 -22.55 -23.58 -26.67
N LEU A 708 -21.73 -23.41 -27.70
CA LEU A 708 -22.08 -23.83 -29.05
C LEU A 708 -22.02 -25.35 -29.14
N TYR A 709 -23.14 -25.98 -29.51
CA TYR A 709 -23.24 -27.42 -29.75
C TYR A 709 -22.96 -27.78 -31.20
N GLY A 710 -23.40 -26.94 -32.13
CA GLY A 710 -23.37 -27.24 -33.57
C GLY A 710 -24.04 -26.16 -34.39
N ARG A 711 -24.07 -26.37 -35.70
CA ARG A 711 -24.71 -25.47 -36.67
C ARG A 711 -25.60 -26.25 -37.63
N ILE A 712 -26.74 -25.69 -37.98
CA ILE A 712 -27.59 -26.16 -39.06
C ILE A 712 -27.29 -25.31 -40.29
N GLU A 713 -26.90 -25.95 -41.39
CA GLU A 713 -26.50 -25.30 -42.63
C GLU A 713 -27.65 -25.23 -43.65
N MET A 714 -28.86 -25.02 -43.14
CA MET A 714 -30.09 -24.91 -43.91
C MET A 714 -30.94 -23.79 -43.34
N ASP A 715 -31.70 -23.12 -44.21
CA ASP A 715 -32.66 -22.09 -43.82
C ASP A 715 -33.88 -22.72 -43.14
N LEU A 716 -34.43 -22.05 -42.11
CA LEU A 716 -35.70 -22.40 -41.48
C LEU A 716 -36.70 -21.25 -41.68
N HIS A 717 -37.93 -21.58 -42.04
CA HIS A 717 -38.96 -20.59 -42.37
C HIS A 717 -39.86 -20.25 -41.18
N ALA A 718 -40.46 -19.06 -41.21
CA ALA A 718 -41.46 -18.67 -40.23
C ALA A 718 -42.63 -19.66 -40.18
N ASP A 719 -43.16 -19.86 -38.97
CA ASP A 719 -44.24 -20.80 -38.63
C ASP A 719 -43.94 -22.30 -38.85
N GLU A 720 -42.72 -22.63 -39.28
CA GLU A 720 -42.27 -24.01 -39.42
C GLU A 720 -42.15 -24.71 -38.05
N LEU A 721 -42.49 -26.00 -38.00
CA LEU A 721 -42.41 -26.82 -36.79
C LEU A 721 -41.22 -27.79 -36.89
N ILE A 722 -40.23 -27.60 -36.03
CA ILE A 722 -39.04 -28.44 -35.95
C ILE A 722 -39.20 -29.44 -34.80
N THR A 723 -39.10 -30.72 -35.13
CA THR A 723 -39.04 -31.79 -34.15
C THR A 723 -37.60 -31.95 -33.68
N VAL A 724 -37.37 -31.82 -32.38
CA VAL A 724 -36.07 -32.03 -31.75
C VAL A 724 -36.14 -33.25 -30.86
N THR A 725 -35.31 -34.25 -31.15
CA THR A 725 -35.15 -35.42 -30.27
C THR A 725 -33.88 -35.22 -29.46
N THR A 726 -34.02 -35.17 -28.14
CA THR A 726 -32.91 -34.97 -27.21
C THR A 726 -32.74 -36.15 -26.27
N GLN A 727 -31.48 -36.48 -25.98
CA GLN A 727 -31.14 -37.42 -24.90
C GLN A 727 -30.81 -36.62 -23.64
N ASN A 728 -31.70 -36.66 -22.65
CA ASN A 728 -31.61 -35.89 -21.41
C ASN A 728 -30.71 -36.59 -20.37
N ASN A 729 -29.40 -36.61 -20.59
CA ASN A 729 -28.42 -37.37 -19.80
C ASN A 729 -27.71 -36.56 -18.71
N TYR A 730 -27.61 -35.24 -18.87
CA TYR A 730 -26.79 -34.38 -18.02
C TYR A 730 -27.52 -34.04 -16.74
N ASN A 731 -26.93 -34.35 -15.59
CA ASN A 731 -27.55 -34.09 -14.31
C ASN A 731 -27.50 -32.60 -13.95
N SER A 732 -28.61 -31.89 -14.14
CA SER A 732 -28.81 -30.52 -13.64
C SER A 732 -29.67 -30.44 -12.37
N TYR A 733 -30.41 -31.51 -12.07
CA TYR A 733 -31.38 -31.54 -10.98
C TYR A 733 -30.73 -31.53 -9.59
N SER A 734 -29.55 -32.16 -9.45
CA SER A 734 -28.83 -32.27 -8.17
C SER A 734 -28.42 -30.93 -7.55
N TYR A 735 -28.29 -29.88 -8.38
CA TYR A 735 -27.97 -28.51 -7.95
C TYR A 735 -29.07 -27.51 -8.30
N GLY A 736 -30.25 -27.98 -8.71
CA GLY A 736 -31.39 -27.13 -9.07
C GLY A 736 -31.13 -26.22 -10.28
N GLY A 737 -30.25 -26.66 -11.20
CA GLY A 737 -29.95 -25.98 -12.45
C GLY A 737 -30.98 -26.26 -13.54
N LYS A 738 -31.05 -25.37 -14.52
CA LYS A 738 -31.95 -25.48 -15.67
C LYS A 738 -31.15 -25.72 -16.95
N LYS A 739 -31.74 -26.51 -17.86
CA LYS A 739 -31.20 -26.76 -19.20
C LYS A 739 -32.14 -26.22 -20.26
N THR A 740 -31.58 -25.45 -21.19
CA THR A 740 -32.33 -24.77 -22.24
C THR A 740 -31.63 -24.96 -23.56
N LEU A 741 -32.38 -25.33 -24.58
CA LEU A 741 -31.93 -25.38 -25.97
C LEU A 741 -32.20 -24.03 -26.63
N VAL A 742 -31.21 -23.50 -27.34
CA VAL A 742 -31.31 -22.21 -28.01
C VAL A 742 -30.89 -22.35 -29.47
N LEU A 743 -31.78 -21.99 -30.39
CA LEU A 743 -31.44 -21.78 -31.79
C LEU A 743 -31.30 -20.28 -32.03
N SER A 744 -30.21 -19.85 -32.66
CA SER A 744 -29.94 -18.43 -32.90
C SER A 744 -29.34 -18.21 -34.28
N THR A 745 -29.78 -17.16 -34.97
CA THR A 745 -28.96 -16.57 -36.03
C THR A 745 -27.84 -15.72 -35.41
N ALA A 746 -26.87 -15.28 -36.20
CA ALA A 746 -25.83 -14.36 -35.73
C ALA A 746 -25.86 -13.08 -36.56
N GLY A 747 -25.76 -11.93 -35.88
CA GLY A 747 -25.54 -10.64 -36.50
C GLY A 747 -24.08 -10.21 -36.42
N VAL A 748 -23.77 -9.04 -36.97
CA VAL A 748 -22.43 -8.45 -36.94
C VAL A 748 -21.94 -8.22 -35.50
N LEU A 749 -22.85 -7.92 -34.57
CA LEU A 749 -22.55 -7.70 -33.15
C LEU A 749 -22.63 -9.00 -32.31
N GLY A 750 -22.78 -10.15 -32.95
CA GLY A 750 -22.97 -11.45 -32.30
C GLY A 750 -24.44 -11.83 -32.13
N GLY A 751 -24.80 -12.34 -30.95
CA GLY A 751 -26.16 -12.77 -30.62
C GLY A 751 -27.11 -11.62 -30.30
N LYS A 752 -28.33 -11.94 -29.87
CA LYS A 752 -29.34 -10.95 -29.53
C LYS A 752 -29.00 -10.25 -28.21
N ASN A 753 -28.48 -9.02 -28.29
CA ASN A 753 -28.14 -8.23 -27.11
C ASN A 753 -28.39 -6.72 -27.34
N ASN A 754 -29.49 -6.22 -26.76
CA ASN A 754 -29.86 -4.81 -26.85
C ASN A 754 -29.14 -3.91 -25.83
N PHE A 755 -28.36 -4.47 -24.90
CA PHE A 755 -27.71 -3.70 -23.83
C PHE A 755 -26.75 -2.65 -24.38
N LEU A 756 -25.86 -3.04 -25.30
CA LEU A 756 -24.84 -2.13 -25.84
C LEU A 756 -25.49 -0.91 -26.48
N GLY A 757 -26.47 -1.13 -27.35
CA GLY A 757 -27.16 -0.03 -28.02
C GLY A 757 -27.97 0.84 -27.04
N ARG A 758 -28.63 0.25 -26.04
CA ARG A 758 -29.30 1.01 -24.97
C ARG A 758 -28.31 1.86 -24.17
N ALA A 759 -27.14 1.33 -23.84
CA ALA A 759 -26.11 2.07 -23.12
C ALA A 759 -25.61 3.28 -23.92
N TYR A 760 -25.34 3.11 -25.22
CA TYR A 760 -24.96 4.21 -26.12
C TYR A 760 -26.04 5.29 -26.21
N VAL A 761 -27.32 4.91 -26.36
CA VAL A 761 -28.42 5.87 -26.38
C VAL A 761 -28.55 6.60 -25.04
N MET A 762 -28.48 5.89 -23.91
CA MET A 762 -28.61 6.50 -22.58
C MET A 762 -27.49 7.50 -22.29
N VAL A 763 -26.23 7.11 -22.56
CA VAL A 763 -25.07 8.00 -22.37
C VAL A 763 -25.13 9.18 -23.34
N GLY A 764 -25.45 8.93 -24.61
CA GLY A 764 -25.58 9.98 -25.62
C GLY A 764 -26.69 11.00 -25.26
N MET A 765 -27.85 10.53 -24.80
CA MET A 765 -28.94 11.40 -24.33
C MET A 765 -28.54 12.19 -23.09
N ALA A 766 -27.87 11.57 -22.11
CA ALA A 766 -27.39 12.26 -20.92
C ALA A 766 -26.38 13.36 -21.27
N CYS A 767 -25.44 13.10 -22.18
CA CYS A 767 -24.48 14.09 -22.67
C CYS A 767 -25.18 15.23 -23.43
N LEU A 768 -26.16 14.93 -24.28
CA LEU A 768 -26.92 15.92 -25.02
C LEU A 768 -27.71 16.84 -24.09
N LEU A 769 -28.45 16.26 -23.12
CA LEU A 769 -29.24 17.02 -22.14
C LEU A 769 -28.34 17.88 -21.24
N LEU A 770 -27.22 17.33 -20.77
CA LEU A 770 -26.27 18.09 -19.96
C LEU A 770 -25.62 19.22 -20.76
N GLY A 771 -25.28 18.98 -22.03
CA GLY A 771 -24.77 20.00 -22.94
C GLY A 771 -25.76 21.16 -23.10
N LEU A 772 -27.02 20.87 -23.42
CA LEU A 772 -28.09 21.87 -23.57
C LEU A 772 -28.35 22.63 -22.27
N PHE A 773 -28.35 21.94 -21.13
CA PHE A 773 -28.51 22.55 -19.82
C PHE A 773 -27.37 23.52 -19.48
N LEU A 774 -26.12 23.12 -19.74
CA LEU A 774 -24.96 23.99 -19.55
C LEU A 774 -24.98 25.19 -20.51
N THR A 775 -25.45 25.01 -21.75
CA THR A 775 -25.69 26.13 -22.69
C THR A 775 -26.68 27.13 -22.10
N LEU A 776 -27.82 26.65 -21.60
CA LEU A 776 -28.84 27.50 -20.98
C LEU A 776 -28.27 28.23 -19.76
N LEU A 777 -27.55 27.54 -18.88
CA LEU A 777 -26.91 28.15 -17.71
C LEU A 777 -25.91 29.25 -18.10
N CYS A 778 -25.12 29.05 -19.16
CA CYS A 778 -24.17 30.07 -19.62
C CYS A 778 -24.86 31.29 -20.22
N ILE A 779 -26.05 31.12 -20.82
CA ILE A 779 -26.87 32.22 -21.33
C ILE A 779 -27.51 33.01 -20.19
N VAL A 780 -28.04 32.31 -19.18
CA VAL A 780 -28.74 32.93 -18.03
C VAL A 780 -27.75 33.57 -17.04
N PHE A 781 -26.60 32.93 -16.82
CA PHE A 781 -25.54 33.36 -15.90
C PHE A 781 -24.20 33.48 -16.64
N PRO A 782 -24.00 34.53 -17.45
CA PRO A 782 -22.75 34.73 -18.15
C PRO A 782 -21.62 34.97 -17.14
N MET A 783 -20.63 34.07 -17.10
CA MET A 783 -19.45 34.25 -16.26
C MET A 783 -18.62 35.43 -16.78
N LYS A 784 -18.56 36.52 -16.00
CA LYS A 784 -17.62 37.61 -16.20
C LYS A 784 -16.26 37.25 -15.58
N GLU A 785 -15.15 37.69 -16.19
CA GLU A 785 -13.78 37.45 -15.71
C GLU A 785 -13.55 37.87 -14.24
N GLU A 786 -14.36 38.78 -13.72
CA GLU A 786 -14.34 39.24 -12.32
C GLU A 786 -14.58 38.13 -11.29
N HIS A 787 -15.20 37.00 -11.67
CA HIS A 787 -15.40 35.85 -10.78
C HIS A 787 -14.18 34.94 -10.63
N LEU A 788 -13.12 35.15 -11.43
CA LEU A 788 -11.81 34.51 -11.27
C LEU A 788 -10.88 35.29 -10.33
N ALA A 789 -11.33 36.43 -9.80
CA ALA A 789 -10.57 37.19 -8.81
C ALA A 789 -10.31 36.31 -7.57
N LEU A 790 -9.02 36.01 -7.34
CA LEU A 790 -8.52 35.39 -6.13
C LEU A 790 -9.13 36.11 -4.92
N ARG A 791 -9.82 35.37 -4.04
CA ARG A 791 -10.18 35.88 -2.70
C ARG A 791 -8.89 36.07 -1.91
N TYR A 792 -8.23 37.19 -2.09
CA TYR A 792 -7.34 37.70 -1.05
C TYR A 792 -8.22 38.11 0.13
N PRO A 793 -7.93 37.68 1.37
CA PRO A 793 -8.60 38.25 2.52
C PRO A 793 -8.29 39.76 2.50
N THR A 794 -9.32 40.58 2.40
CA THR A 794 -9.18 42.02 2.62
C THR A 794 -8.63 42.19 4.02
N SER A 795 -7.35 42.60 4.10
CA SER A 795 -6.74 43.03 5.34
C SER A 795 -7.62 44.13 5.92
N ARG A 796 -8.09 43.92 7.16
CA ARG A 796 -8.64 45.00 7.96
C ARG A 796 -7.53 46.02 8.16
N LEU A 797 -7.53 47.07 7.34
CA LEU A 797 -6.90 48.33 7.72
C LEU A 797 -7.63 48.85 8.97
N PRO A 798 -6.94 49.16 10.07
CA PRO A 798 -7.56 49.86 11.18
C PRO A 798 -7.92 51.26 10.69
N ARG A 799 -9.22 51.59 10.74
CA ARG A 799 -9.67 52.98 10.63
C ARG A 799 -9.07 53.75 11.83
N ARG A 800 -8.45 54.89 11.52
CA ARG A 800 -8.17 55.95 12.49
C ARG A 800 -9.45 56.42 13.17
#